data_AF-A0A1T4PY00-F1
#
_entry.id   AF-A0A1T4PY00-F1
#
_cell.length_a   1.000
_cell.length_b   1.000
_cell.length_c   1.000
_cell.angle_alpha   90.00
_cell.angle_beta   90.00
_cell.angle_gamma   90.00
#
_symmetry.space_group_name_H-M   'P 1'
#
loop_
_entity.id
_entity.type
_entity.pdbx_description
1 polymer ?
#
loop_
_entity_poly.entity_id
_entity_poly.type
_entity_poly.pdbx_seq_one_letter_code
_entity_poly.pdbx_strand_id
1 'polypeptide(L)'
;MKIKLLAVLISGSLFSTGVVATESLLTEMATNTFEALNKMQALAQQPGNVIERDGRQYLQYKGKEYWLNHEQSPMFPLNDANGEYKTAFPFVGLDWEYIAYNGGFYLLHRQFGVMNPDDTGCFVEYIPAARGSQHDDGSYIWESELVQRAVTSDCGDLVMPAISEFKTKSVSDIGVELVWNDTVEGNSYKIELTSYREGESSITYNYTAKNSSYYIADLEPNTQYDVKLIECNQLGCDKKTFSFTTLSSRLSYNDSRKAVNHLVGNLKANVALAQTHTSVAPYGNDELKHPNLVMNRESLLLVTPQSRNVNQLWVDVALDGVSMGRFPMQPPSALPDTDQRETSKSKVMFSHYAWSLPLNWEWMKPGLSLQFSDNRNREGELSQDMLIFGGAPELVIQNIDIGMLVEPRNQYDMINNMEQLATDYFQKIPVSKMVMADYTPLHLRKVTLPNGKVYTKASEYETPGVYAGDMREFIGKRLVSLGINNANFGIVDTAGGDASWPRPFSHITAHNSRGRYLAKDKDTGVVTSTVVNHGLSGGGGIVTLSGTRGNEWSHELGHNFGRGHHPKNASIHDMESGWGWDARYKRFIGNIHWSNAAITMTNEHSGESVPPFANEFRFMREAMGGGENALTGLISHYTLEHPIATRVTQDWFNRSNNIDTNSTTGYVKWDQISQRYVESETGFSAADQQGVPVITVLGIYDPTENNPSQIYPLIYSNYGNLFDLPTPSVISPQREGWVAITDINDADRDQTEWQTIKIDNEWLPLCQFSYTNTNGEIANFVGYEDMTTAMCRVSSDMFWSVNNVREVPVSAVNDYQLLASKGEAVGNVTYIPTAELGEKTLCSLDKSGTSHDGAGFIENNKCMQIANVKHTNGANWAYATHQGSIKQYSLASQKQCQLIVEGENGDISNIALSGYRHNSGESNKFHINLPMNNHPARMSIQCASVSGTESVLDSVVTPRNPAVANLRGPVIVGQEYGYKALESTMPAGWFAHTEGFDPATLSIRDHNSLATLSVGSERPNVCRFPLTINGVEQTVHGYVENFGNGDFQCTGGTEITVSDAQGEHPLASVINHFEWLSLNNPKQVGQRAKAVEGNDANLCSITRSGFYGAGFINASGQCTQVPGIKWSNGNHWTFSSGHGQYSYQ
;
A
#
# COMPACT_ATOMS: atom_id res chain seq x y z
N MET A 1 -72.96 26.52 42.38
CA MET A 1 -74.05 27.05 41.53
C MET A 1 -73.47 28.17 40.70
N LYS A 2 -73.97 28.44 39.49
CA LYS A 2 -74.32 29.81 39.05
C LYS A 2 -73.39 31.00 39.45
N ILE A 3 -73.07 31.80 38.43
CA ILE A 3 -72.81 33.26 38.45
C ILE A 3 -71.34 33.73 38.61
N LYS A 4 -70.83 34.27 37.49
CA LYS A 4 -70.00 35.47 37.21
C LYS A 4 -68.73 35.86 38.01
N LEU A 5 -67.78 36.34 37.18
CA LEU A 5 -66.79 37.43 37.32
C LEU A 5 -65.46 37.23 38.10
N LEU A 6 -64.37 37.54 37.38
CA LEU A 6 -63.11 38.24 37.72
C LEU A 6 -62.62 38.24 39.19
N ALA A 7 -61.38 37.78 39.43
CA ALA A 7 -60.35 38.48 40.22
C ALA A 7 -58.99 37.75 40.20
N VAL A 8 -57.93 38.55 40.05
CA VAL A 8 -56.52 38.29 40.37
C VAL A 8 -56.37 37.87 41.83
N LEU A 9 -55.47 36.92 42.15
CA LEU A 9 -54.63 36.99 43.37
C LEU A 9 -53.53 35.91 43.42
N ILE A 10 -52.37 36.41 43.82
CA ILE A 10 -51.10 35.77 44.14
C ILE A 10 -51.22 35.00 45.47
N SER A 11 -50.69 33.78 45.52
CA SER A 11 -50.18 33.09 46.73
C SER A 11 -49.73 31.70 46.29
N GLY A 12 -48.55 31.17 46.60
CA GLY A 12 -47.66 31.42 47.72
C GLY A 12 -47.07 30.05 48.07
N SER A 13 -45.95 29.71 47.45
CA SER A 13 -45.17 28.51 47.73
C SER A 13 -44.46 28.68 49.07
N LEU A 14 -44.73 27.81 50.04
CA LEU A 14 -43.91 27.63 51.23
C LEU A 14 -43.17 26.30 51.12
N PHE A 15 -41.89 26.43 50.78
CA PHE A 15 -40.85 25.43 50.92
C PHE A 15 -40.51 25.23 52.40
N SER A 16 -40.21 23.99 52.78
CA SER A 16 -39.29 23.72 53.89
C SER A 16 -38.10 22.96 53.31
N THR A 17 -37.03 23.69 52.97
CA THR A 17 -35.73 23.11 52.64
C THR A 17 -34.82 23.26 53.86
N GLY A 18 -34.31 22.14 54.36
CA GLY A 18 -33.10 22.15 55.17
C GLY A 18 -31.94 22.55 54.25
N VAL A 19 -31.28 23.66 54.57
CA VAL A 19 -30.08 24.13 53.85
C VAL A 19 -28.92 23.25 54.29
N VAL A 20 -28.48 22.36 53.40
CA VAL A 20 -27.12 21.80 53.46
C VAL A 20 -26.20 22.92 52.96
N ALA A 21 -25.23 23.33 53.77
CA ALA A 21 -24.23 24.31 53.35
C ALA A 21 -23.38 23.69 52.23
N THR A 22 -23.58 24.16 51.00
CA THR A 22 -22.67 23.93 49.87
C THR A 22 -21.46 24.83 50.06
N GLU A 23 -20.24 24.32 49.87
CA GLU A 23 -19.05 25.17 49.73
C GLU A 23 -19.30 26.16 48.57
N SER A 24 -19.49 27.44 48.89
CA SER A 24 -19.73 28.49 47.89
C SER A 24 -18.41 28.99 47.32
N LEU A 25 -18.38 29.25 46.01
CA LEU A 25 -17.22 29.82 45.31
C LEU A 25 -16.96 31.26 45.80
N LEU A 26 -15.72 31.76 45.74
CA LEU A 26 -15.39 33.14 46.17
C LEU A 26 -16.25 34.19 45.45
N THR A 27 -16.47 34.07 44.14
CA THR A 27 -17.32 35.01 43.39
C THR A 27 -18.79 34.92 43.77
N GLU A 28 -19.29 33.73 44.11
CA GLU A 28 -20.67 33.54 44.56
C GLU A 28 -20.84 34.12 45.97
N MET A 29 -19.84 33.89 46.83
CA MET A 29 -19.75 34.47 48.16
C MET A 29 -19.74 36.00 48.12
N ALA A 30 -19.02 36.58 47.16
CA ALA A 30 -19.04 38.02 46.91
C ALA A 30 -20.44 38.50 46.49
N THR A 31 -21.04 37.84 45.51
CA THR A 31 -22.36 38.21 44.97
C THR A 31 -23.43 38.17 46.06
N ASN A 32 -23.52 37.09 46.82
CA ASN A 32 -24.50 36.93 47.88
C ASN A 32 -24.30 37.98 49.00
N THR A 33 -23.03 38.27 49.35
CA THR A 33 -22.66 39.32 50.30
C THR A 33 -23.15 40.68 49.83
N PHE A 34 -22.87 41.05 48.57
CA PHE A 34 -23.27 42.35 48.02
C PHE A 34 -24.78 42.46 47.83
N GLU A 35 -25.48 41.40 47.42
CA GLU A 35 -26.95 41.40 47.37
C GLU A 35 -27.59 41.62 48.74
N ALA A 36 -27.06 40.98 49.78
CA ALA A 36 -27.52 41.17 51.15
C ALA A 36 -27.28 42.62 51.62
N LEU A 37 -26.10 43.18 51.35
CA LEU A 37 -25.75 44.58 51.65
C LEU A 37 -26.67 45.57 50.91
N ASN A 38 -26.89 45.36 49.62
CA ASN A 38 -27.73 46.22 48.79
C ASN A 38 -29.20 46.16 49.23
N LYS A 39 -29.68 44.98 49.64
CA LYS A 39 -31.02 44.83 50.23
C LYS A 39 -31.13 45.58 51.57
N MET A 40 -30.11 45.52 52.41
CA MET A 40 -30.07 46.27 53.66
C MET A 40 -30.07 47.79 53.39
N GLN A 41 -29.26 48.26 52.45
CA GLN A 41 -29.24 49.67 52.04
C GLN A 41 -30.59 50.13 51.46
N ALA A 42 -31.25 49.30 50.63
CA ALA A 42 -32.59 49.61 50.13
C ALA A 42 -33.66 49.69 51.24
N LEU A 43 -33.54 48.86 52.27
CA LEU A 43 -34.40 48.96 53.45
C LEU A 43 -34.12 50.23 54.24
N ALA A 44 -32.87 50.67 54.31
CA ALA A 44 -32.45 51.91 54.98
C ALA A 44 -32.98 53.18 54.29
N GLN A 45 -33.34 53.12 53.01
CA GLN A 45 -34.01 54.23 52.31
C GLN A 45 -35.45 54.47 52.80
N GLN A 46 -36.05 53.52 53.50
CA GLN A 46 -37.39 53.64 54.05
C GLN A 46 -37.32 54.17 55.49
N PRO A 47 -37.84 55.37 55.80
CA PRO A 47 -37.72 55.97 57.13
C PRO A 47 -38.26 55.11 58.27
N GLY A 48 -39.23 54.24 57.99
CA GLY A 48 -39.82 53.32 58.98
C GLY A 48 -38.90 52.19 59.46
N ASN A 49 -37.78 51.94 58.75
CA ASN A 49 -36.80 50.91 59.10
C ASN A 49 -35.53 51.49 59.75
N VAL A 50 -35.43 52.82 59.85
CA VAL A 50 -34.26 53.54 60.37
C VAL A 50 -34.62 54.23 61.67
N ILE A 51 -33.77 54.05 62.69
CA ILE A 51 -33.86 54.77 63.95
C ILE A 51 -32.68 55.72 64.11
N GLU A 52 -32.89 56.86 64.74
CA GLU A 52 -31.84 57.84 65.00
C GLU A 52 -31.49 57.85 66.49
N ARG A 53 -30.20 57.71 66.82
CA ARG A 53 -29.67 57.77 68.19
C ARG A 53 -28.34 58.50 68.18
N ASP A 54 -28.15 59.44 69.09
CA ASP A 54 -26.90 60.19 69.30
C ASP A 54 -26.32 60.81 68.01
N GLY A 55 -27.18 61.34 67.14
CA GLY A 55 -26.80 61.95 65.86
C GLY A 55 -26.37 60.97 64.77
N ARG A 56 -26.65 59.66 64.94
CA ARG A 56 -26.37 58.59 63.99
C ARG A 56 -27.64 57.83 63.62
N GLN A 57 -27.73 57.41 62.36
CA GLN A 57 -28.83 56.61 61.84
C GLN A 57 -28.48 55.12 61.89
N TYR A 58 -29.42 54.28 62.30
CA TYR A 58 -29.25 52.83 62.37
C TYR A 58 -30.39 52.12 61.65
N LEU A 59 -30.06 51.15 60.79
CA LEU A 59 -31.02 50.24 60.20
C LEU A 59 -31.40 49.14 61.20
N GLN A 60 -32.69 48.98 61.48
CA GLN A 60 -33.20 47.80 62.17
C GLN A 60 -33.40 46.65 61.17
N TYR A 61 -32.54 45.63 61.24
CA TYR A 61 -32.61 44.48 60.36
C TYR A 61 -32.54 43.18 61.15
N LYS A 62 -33.61 42.39 61.08
CA LYS A 62 -33.75 41.06 61.71
C LYS A 62 -33.37 41.03 63.20
N GLY A 63 -33.75 42.07 63.96
CA GLY A 63 -33.48 42.16 65.40
C GLY A 63 -32.07 42.65 65.76
N LYS A 64 -31.31 43.16 64.79
CA LYS A 64 -30.02 43.84 64.98
C LYS A 64 -30.09 45.29 64.46
N GLU A 65 -29.21 46.13 64.99
CA GLU A 65 -29.07 47.54 64.59
C GLU A 65 -27.72 47.73 63.88
N TYR A 66 -27.73 48.20 62.63
CA TYR A 66 -26.52 48.46 61.84
C TYR A 66 -26.37 49.97 61.63
N TRP A 67 -25.24 50.54 62.06
CA TRP A 67 -24.97 51.98 61.87
C TRP A 67 -24.91 52.29 60.37
N LEU A 68 -25.62 53.30 59.89
CA LEU A 68 -25.61 53.70 58.50
C LEU A 68 -24.60 54.82 58.25
N ASN A 69 -23.87 54.72 57.14
CA ASN A 69 -23.06 55.83 56.64
C ASN A 69 -23.94 56.93 56.00
N HIS A 70 -23.30 57.95 55.44
CA HIS A 70 -23.99 59.08 54.79
C HIS A 70 -24.71 58.71 53.48
N GLU A 71 -24.43 57.55 52.90
CA GLU A 71 -25.11 56.97 51.73
C GLU A 71 -26.10 55.85 52.11
N GLN A 72 -26.42 55.72 53.40
CA GLN A 72 -27.33 54.71 53.96
C GLN A 72 -26.86 53.25 53.78
N SER A 73 -25.57 53.02 53.54
CA SER A 73 -24.94 51.70 53.56
C SER A 73 -24.69 51.24 55.02
N PRO A 74 -24.94 49.97 55.35
CA PRO A 74 -24.76 49.44 56.70
C PRO A 74 -23.27 49.24 57.05
N MET A 75 -22.84 49.82 58.16
CA MET A 75 -21.54 49.61 58.77
C MET A 75 -21.59 48.45 59.78
N PHE A 76 -20.50 47.69 59.83
CA PHE A 76 -20.36 46.49 60.66
C PHE A 76 -19.42 46.74 61.85
N PRO A 77 -19.69 46.11 63.00
CA PRO A 77 -18.85 46.26 64.18
C PRO A 77 -17.50 45.57 64.01
N LEU A 78 -16.50 46.03 64.76
CA LEU A 78 -15.15 45.43 64.81
C LEU A 78 -15.14 44.00 65.41
N ASN A 79 -16.21 43.60 66.09
CA ASN A 79 -16.36 42.38 66.85
C ASN A 79 -17.78 41.81 66.62
N ASP A 80 -17.90 40.53 66.26
CA ASP A 80 -19.17 39.83 66.01
C ASP A 80 -19.76 39.12 67.26
N ALA A 81 -19.45 39.57 68.48
CA ALA A 81 -19.86 38.90 69.72
C ALA A 81 -21.38 38.75 69.88
N ASN A 82 -22.18 39.56 69.19
CA ASN A 82 -23.64 39.42 69.20
C ASN A 82 -24.20 38.82 67.90
N GLY A 83 -23.37 38.38 66.94
CA GLY A 83 -23.79 37.71 65.71
C GLY A 83 -24.39 38.62 64.64
N GLU A 84 -23.98 39.90 64.60
CA GLU A 84 -24.30 40.87 63.56
C GLU A 84 -23.95 40.35 62.15
N TYR A 85 -22.75 39.82 61.92
CA TYR A 85 -22.33 39.29 60.61
C TYR A 85 -23.15 38.07 60.21
N LYS A 86 -23.33 37.09 61.12
CA LYS A 86 -24.14 35.90 60.87
C LYS A 86 -25.62 36.23 60.61
N THR A 87 -26.14 37.32 61.17
CA THR A 87 -27.52 37.78 60.94
C THR A 87 -27.67 38.42 59.56
N ALA A 88 -26.70 39.25 59.15
CA ALA A 88 -26.68 39.88 57.83
C ALA A 88 -26.45 38.87 56.70
N PHE A 89 -25.53 37.93 56.93
CA PHE A 89 -25.03 36.98 55.92
C PHE A 89 -25.17 35.53 56.41
N PRO A 90 -26.42 35.01 56.54
CA PRO A 90 -26.67 33.68 57.09
C PRO A 90 -26.16 32.51 56.21
N PHE A 91 -25.69 32.82 55.00
CA PHE A 91 -25.16 31.86 54.04
C PHE A 91 -23.64 31.65 54.16
N VAL A 92 -22.93 32.45 54.96
CA VAL A 92 -21.48 32.31 55.13
C VAL A 92 -21.17 31.15 56.07
N GLY A 93 -20.45 30.16 55.55
CA GLY A 93 -20.07 28.93 56.24
C GLY A 93 -18.89 29.11 57.21
N LEU A 94 -18.54 28.02 57.90
CA LEU A 94 -17.45 28.00 58.87
C LEU A 94 -16.06 28.12 58.23
N ASP A 95 -15.94 27.80 56.95
CA ASP A 95 -14.69 27.85 56.18
C ASP A 95 -14.29 29.27 55.76
N TRP A 96 -15.12 30.25 56.10
CA TRP A 96 -14.90 31.66 55.82
C TRP A 96 -14.69 32.46 57.12
N GLU A 97 -13.96 33.57 57.01
CA GLU A 97 -13.64 34.46 58.13
C GLU A 97 -13.78 35.92 57.73
N TYR A 98 -14.38 36.71 58.63
CA TYR A 98 -14.50 38.16 58.49
C TYR A 98 -13.32 38.85 59.18
N ILE A 99 -12.67 39.78 58.47
CA ILE A 99 -11.70 40.71 59.02
C ILE A 99 -12.31 42.11 58.95
N ALA A 100 -12.73 42.65 60.09
CA ALA A 100 -13.35 43.97 60.15
C ALA A 100 -12.35 45.09 59.79
N TYR A 101 -12.77 46.04 58.96
CA TYR A 101 -11.92 47.14 58.52
C TYR A 101 -12.73 48.39 58.15
N ASN A 102 -12.40 49.55 58.73
CA ASN A 102 -13.02 50.86 58.42
C ASN A 102 -14.56 50.87 58.35
N GLY A 103 -15.23 50.17 59.26
CA GLY A 103 -16.69 50.07 59.30
C GLY A 103 -17.29 49.11 58.27
N GLY A 104 -16.47 48.52 57.41
CA GLY A 104 -16.78 47.37 56.58
C GLY A 104 -15.98 46.15 57.02
N PHE A 105 -15.68 45.26 56.07
CA PHE A 105 -14.96 44.03 56.31
C PHE A 105 -14.36 43.44 55.03
N TYR A 106 -13.35 42.60 55.22
CA TYR A 106 -12.91 41.61 54.26
C TYR A 106 -13.46 40.25 54.65
N LEU A 107 -13.87 39.45 53.67
CA LEU A 107 -14.33 38.09 53.88
C LEU A 107 -13.40 37.15 53.10
N LEU A 108 -12.69 36.30 53.84
CA LEU A 108 -11.63 35.44 53.34
C LEU A 108 -11.96 33.98 53.58
N HIS A 109 -11.53 33.11 52.66
CA HIS A 109 -11.57 31.68 52.90
C HIS A 109 -10.38 31.24 53.76
N ARG A 110 -10.59 30.35 54.72
CA ARG A 110 -9.55 29.94 55.68
C ARG A 110 -8.37 29.20 55.06
N GLN A 111 -8.56 28.57 53.90
CA GLN A 111 -7.53 27.76 53.24
C GLN A 111 -6.68 28.54 52.22
N PHE A 112 -7.31 29.43 51.44
CA PHE A 112 -6.68 30.10 50.30
C PHE A 112 -6.78 31.62 50.35
N GLY A 113 -7.47 32.17 51.35
CA GLY A 113 -7.61 33.61 51.53
C GLY A 113 -6.31 34.24 52.00
N VAL A 114 -5.81 35.21 51.24
CA VAL A 114 -4.61 36.00 51.55
C VAL A 114 -4.93 37.47 51.30
N MET A 115 -4.36 38.36 52.10
CA MET A 115 -4.46 39.81 51.88
C MET A 115 -3.06 40.40 51.99
N ASN A 116 -2.58 40.97 50.90
CA ASN A 116 -1.25 41.55 50.81
C ASN A 116 -1.30 43.07 51.02
N PRO A 117 -0.17 43.70 51.40
CA PRO A 117 -0.11 45.15 51.62
C PRO A 117 -0.31 46.03 50.37
N ASP A 118 -0.30 45.45 49.17
CA ASP A 118 -0.41 46.14 47.89
C ASP A 118 -1.81 46.00 47.25
N ASP A 119 -2.83 45.75 48.07
CA ASP A 119 -4.23 45.51 47.68
C ASP A 119 -4.43 44.26 46.78
N THR A 120 -3.41 43.42 46.62
CA THR A 120 -3.54 42.10 46.01
C THR A 120 -3.97 41.07 47.06
N GLY A 121 -4.65 40.00 46.63
CA GLY A 121 -4.98 38.88 47.49
C GLY A 121 -6.12 38.02 46.95
N CYS A 122 -6.80 37.35 47.88
CA CYS A 122 -7.93 36.46 47.64
C CYS A 122 -9.03 36.69 48.69
N PHE A 123 -9.93 37.64 48.42
CA PHE A 123 -10.96 38.05 49.39
C PHE A 123 -12.13 38.79 48.74
N VAL A 124 -13.25 38.85 49.46
CA VAL A 124 -14.36 39.76 49.18
C VAL A 124 -14.19 41.00 50.06
N GLU A 125 -14.23 42.18 49.47
CA GLU A 125 -14.07 43.46 50.17
C GLU A 125 -15.38 44.24 50.14
N TYR A 126 -15.80 44.67 51.33
CA TYR A 126 -16.84 45.66 51.52
C TYR A 126 -16.32 46.79 52.41
N ILE A 127 -16.29 48.02 51.90
CA ILE A 127 -15.99 49.23 52.69
C ILE A 127 -17.07 50.26 52.41
N PRO A 128 -17.91 50.65 53.39
CA PRO A 128 -18.94 51.67 53.19
C PRO A 128 -18.31 53.03 52.89
N ALA A 129 -18.96 53.84 52.04
CA ALA A 129 -18.50 55.19 51.76
C ALA A 129 -18.33 56.01 53.04
N ALA A 130 -17.26 56.77 53.13
CA ALA A 130 -16.94 57.55 54.31
C ALA A 130 -16.45 58.94 53.89
N ARG A 131 -16.65 59.93 54.75
CA ARG A 131 -16.20 61.29 54.53
C ARG A 131 -15.76 61.93 55.83
N GLY A 132 -14.75 62.78 55.74
CA GLY A 132 -14.23 63.55 56.86
C GLY A 132 -15.19 64.64 57.35
N SER A 133 -14.71 65.58 58.14
CA SER A 133 -15.50 66.77 58.47
C SER A 133 -15.70 67.65 57.22
N GLN A 134 -16.86 68.29 57.12
CA GLN A 134 -17.20 69.20 56.02
C GLN A 134 -16.55 70.56 56.26
N HIS A 135 -15.90 71.12 55.24
CA HIS A 135 -15.41 72.50 55.19
C HIS A 135 -16.58 73.49 55.05
N ASP A 136 -16.32 74.75 55.37
CA ASP A 136 -17.31 75.84 55.26
C ASP A 136 -17.84 76.05 53.82
N ASP A 137 -17.08 75.59 52.81
CA ASP A 137 -17.45 75.65 51.39
C ASP A 137 -18.29 74.45 50.90
N GLY A 138 -18.58 73.50 51.78
CA GLY A 138 -19.37 72.30 51.49
C GLY A 138 -18.55 71.09 51.00
N SER A 139 -17.24 71.23 50.75
CA SER A 139 -16.33 70.11 50.46
C SER A 139 -15.96 69.34 51.73
N TYR A 140 -15.41 68.12 51.62
CA TYR A 140 -15.01 67.31 52.78
C TYR A 140 -13.49 67.12 52.81
N ILE A 141 -12.90 67.07 54.02
CA ILE A 141 -11.43 66.93 54.22
C ILE A 141 -10.85 65.71 53.48
N TRP A 142 -11.66 64.66 53.35
CA TRP A 142 -11.45 63.51 52.47
C TRP A 142 -12.80 62.83 52.25
N GLU A 143 -12.94 62.14 51.13
CA GLU A 143 -14.05 61.23 50.85
C GLU A 143 -13.49 59.92 50.31
N SER A 144 -14.13 58.82 50.67
CA SER A 144 -13.90 57.50 50.09
C SER A 144 -15.23 56.96 49.60
N GLU A 145 -15.24 56.44 48.38
CA GLU A 145 -16.41 55.82 47.79
C GLU A 145 -16.71 54.47 48.44
N LEU A 146 -17.92 53.97 48.21
CA LEU A 146 -18.31 52.61 48.57
C LEU A 146 -17.49 51.60 47.74
N VAL A 147 -16.78 50.70 48.42
CA VAL A 147 -16.06 49.58 47.78
C VAL A 147 -16.86 48.30 47.96
N GLN A 148 -17.19 47.66 46.84
CA GLN A 148 -17.71 46.29 46.76
C GLN A 148 -16.97 45.57 45.64
N ARG A 149 -15.99 44.73 45.98
CA ARG A 149 -15.23 43.96 44.97
C ARG A 149 -14.80 42.59 45.48
N ALA A 150 -14.58 41.67 44.55
CA ALA A 150 -13.88 40.42 44.80
C ALA A 150 -12.47 40.51 44.18
N VAL A 151 -11.45 40.16 44.96
CA VAL A 151 -10.04 40.19 44.55
C VAL A 151 -9.54 38.75 44.43
N THR A 152 -8.94 38.41 43.28
CA THR A 152 -8.43 37.06 42.95
C THR A 152 -7.00 37.08 42.40
N SER A 153 -6.26 38.16 42.64
CA SER A 153 -4.92 38.38 42.08
C SER A 153 -3.85 37.48 42.69
N ASP A 154 -4.06 37.00 43.92
CA ASP A 154 -3.14 36.11 44.64
C ASP A 154 -3.93 35.20 45.59
N CYS A 155 -4.28 34.00 45.09
CA CYS A 155 -5.03 32.96 45.79
C CYS A 155 -4.18 31.70 46.04
N GLY A 156 -2.85 31.86 46.17
CA GLY A 156 -1.91 30.74 46.22
C GLY A 156 -1.80 30.04 44.85
N ASP A 157 -1.91 28.70 44.83
CA ASP A 157 -1.86 27.90 43.60
C ASP A 157 -3.15 27.97 42.77
N LEU A 158 -4.23 28.56 43.32
CA LEU A 158 -5.50 28.70 42.62
C LEU A 158 -5.47 29.90 41.67
N VAL A 159 -5.80 29.65 40.42
CA VAL A 159 -5.96 30.69 39.39
C VAL A 159 -7.41 30.74 38.94
N MET A 160 -7.94 31.92 38.65
CA MET A 160 -9.29 32.06 38.12
C MET A 160 -9.41 31.25 36.81
N PRO A 161 -10.42 30.37 36.67
CA PRO A 161 -10.64 29.62 35.43
C PRO A 161 -10.72 30.54 34.22
N ALA A 162 -10.17 30.09 33.09
CA ALA A 162 -10.13 30.84 31.85
C ALA A 162 -10.13 29.91 30.63
N ILE A 163 -11.24 29.88 29.91
CA ILE A 163 -11.43 29.07 28.70
C ILE A 163 -10.98 29.88 27.48
N SER A 164 -9.73 29.70 27.06
CA SER A 164 -9.19 30.43 25.90
C SER A 164 -9.61 29.83 24.55
N GLU A 165 -9.76 28.52 24.46
CA GLU A 165 -10.18 27.77 23.27
C GLU A 165 -11.31 26.80 23.62
N PHE A 166 -12.37 26.82 22.82
CA PHE A 166 -13.44 25.82 22.86
C PHE A 166 -14.07 25.73 21.47
N LYS A 167 -14.00 24.56 20.84
CA LYS A 167 -14.42 24.35 19.45
C LYS A 167 -14.84 22.91 19.18
N THR A 168 -15.51 22.68 18.05
CA THR A 168 -15.62 21.32 17.49
C THR A 168 -14.28 20.90 16.90
N LYS A 169 -13.88 19.66 17.17
CA LYS A 169 -12.77 18.99 16.48
C LYS A 169 -13.25 18.15 15.31
N SER A 170 -14.40 17.50 15.45
CA SER A 170 -15.07 16.76 14.37
C SER A 170 -16.58 16.75 14.56
N VAL A 171 -17.31 16.60 13.46
CA VAL A 171 -18.78 16.53 13.43
C VAL A 171 -19.19 15.46 12.41
N SER A 172 -20.11 14.58 12.78
CA SER A 172 -20.80 13.67 11.87
C SER A 172 -22.28 14.01 11.76
N ASP A 173 -23.05 13.16 11.08
CA ASP A 173 -24.50 13.23 11.03
C ASP A 173 -25.16 12.96 12.39
N ILE A 174 -24.52 12.19 13.26
CA ILE A 174 -25.08 11.83 14.58
C ILE A 174 -24.15 12.06 15.78
N GLY A 175 -23.07 12.82 15.63
CA GLY A 175 -22.13 13.03 16.74
C GLY A 175 -21.17 14.20 16.56
N VAL A 176 -20.53 14.60 17.66
CA VAL A 176 -19.57 15.70 17.73
C VAL A 176 -18.44 15.39 18.70
N GLU A 177 -17.21 15.71 18.33
CA GLU A 177 -16.08 15.80 19.27
C GLU A 177 -15.85 17.27 19.63
N LEU A 178 -15.91 17.57 20.92
CA LEU A 178 -15.62 18.89 21.48
C LEU A 178 -14.22 18.89 22.08
N VAL A 179 -13.48 19.98 21.89
CA VAL A 179 -12.14 20.16 22.48
C VAL A 179 -11.95 21.55 23.05
N TRP A 180 -11.15 21.65 24.10
CA TRP A 180 -10.73 22.90 24.74
C TRP A 180 -9.28 22.81 25.20
N ASN A 181 -8.78 23.85 25.87
CA ASN A 181 -7.46 23.85 26.50
C ASN A 181 -7.28 22.67 27.45
N ASP A 182 -6.02 22.33 27.73
CA ASP A 182 -5.68 21.32 28.74
C ASP A 182 -6.38 21.59 30.07
N THR A 183 -6.79 20.52 30.73
CA THR A 183 -7.50 20.60 32.00
C THR A 183 -6.53 20.95 33.12
N VAL A 184 -6.95 21.87 33.99
CA VAL A 184 -6.24 22.24 35.21
C VAL A 184 -6.69 21.33 36.34
N GLU A 185 -5.73 20.77 37.08
CA GLU A 185 -6.02 19.91 38.22
C GLU A 185 -6.83 20.67 39.29
N GLY A 186 -7.86 20.01 39.83
CA GLY A 186 -8.80 20.63 40.79
C GLY A 186 -9.96 21.41 40.16
N ASN A 187 -9.92 21.72 38.86
CA ASN A 187 -11.04 22.33 38.16
C ASN A 187 -12.10 21.29 37.77
N SER A 188 -13.35 21.73 37.70
CA SER A 188 -14.50 20.94 37.25
C SER A 188 -15.02 21.46 35.91
N TYR A 189 -15.33 20.54 34.99
CA TYR A 189 -15.77 20.86 33.65
C TYR A 189 -17.17 20.31 33.39
N LYS A 190 -18.09 21.19 33.02
CA LYS A 190 -19.47 20.86 32.65
C LYS A 190 -19.77 21.33 31.23
N ILE A 191 -20.41 20.46 30.46
CA ILE A 191 -20.85 20.76 29.09
C ILE A 191 -22.38 20.80 29.08
N GLU A 192 -22.95 21.89 28.57
CA GLU A 192 -24.37 22.03 28.29
C GLU A 192 -24.57 22.02 26.78
N LEU A 193 -25.35 21.07 26.26
CA LEU A 193 -25.68 20.97 24.83
C LEU A 193 -27.17 21.24 24.66
N THR A 194 -27.53 22.30 23.95
CA THR A 194 -28.92 22.71 23.71
C THR A 194 -29.30 22.45 22.27
N SER A 195 -30.36 21.67 22.06
CA SER A 195 -30.93 21.39 20.73
C SER A 195 -32.05 22.38 20.40
N TYR A 196 -32.08 22.87 19.15
CA TYR A 196 -33.13 23.74 18.63
C TYR A 196 -33.82 23.06 17.45
N ARG A 197 -34.95 22.42 17.73
CA ARG A 197 -35.80 21.85 16.68
C ARG A 197 -36.87 22.84 16.28
N GLU A 198 -37.08 22.97 14.99
CA GLU A 198 -38.11 23.85 14.44
C GLU A 198 -39.51 23.41 14.94
N GLY A 199 -40.20 24.32 15.64
CA GLY A 199 -41.53 24.05 16.19
C GLY A 199 -41.57 23.36 17.56
N GLU A 200 -40.44 23.02 18.17
CA GLU A 200 -40.37 22.42 19.52
C GLU A 200 -39.66 23.35 20.53
N SER A 201 -39.84 23.08 21.83
CA SER A 201 -39.07 23.76 22.88
C SER A 201 -37.64 23.22 22.93
N SER A 202 -36.66 24.10 23.16
CA SER A 202 -35.25 23.70 23.25
C SER A 202 -35.01 22.74 24.43
N ILE A 203 -34.23 21.68 24.21
CA ILE A 203 -33.84 20.71 25.24
C ILE A 203 -32.35 20.88 25.52
N THR A 204 -31.97 21.00 26.81
CA THR A 204 -30.56 21.10 27.22
C THR A 204 -30.10 19.83 27.94
N TYR A 205 -29.08 19.19 27.38
CA TYR A 205 -28.40 18.03 27.95
C TYR A 205 -27.15 18.47 28.72
N ASN A 206 -26.87 17.84 29.86
CA ASN A 206 -25.76 18.19 30.73
C ASN A 206 -24.77 17.03 30.84
N TYR A 207 -23.49 17.30 30.65
CA TYR A 207 -22.40 16.32 30.75
C TYR A 207 -21.30 16.84 31.66
N THR A 208 -20.53 15.92 32.25
CA THR A 208 -19.35 16.22 33.05
C THR A 208 -18.13 15.68 32.34
N ALA A 209 -17.09 16.51 32.20
CA ALA A 209 -15.83 16.13 31.58
C ALA A 209 -14.69 16.15 32.60
N LYS A 210 -13.68 15.30 32.36
CA LYS A 210 -12.45 15.22 33.17
C LYS A 210 -11.18 15.52 32.39
N ASN A 211 -11.28 15.60 31.06
CA ASN A 211 -10.18 15.73 30.12
C ASN A 211 -10.58 16.74 29.05
N SER A 212 -9.63 17.32 28.33
CA SER A 212 -9.80 18.42 27.36
C SER A 212 -10.46 18.02 26.02
N SER A 213 -11.06 16.84 25.93
CA SER A 213 -11.83 16.35 24.78
C SER A 213 -13.07 15.59 25.26
N TYR A 214 -14.18 15.69 24.52
CA TYR A 214 -15.41 14.97 24.85
C TYR A 214 -16.25 14.67 23.60
N TYR A 215 -16.55 13.39 23.36
CA TYR A 215 -17.45 12.97 22.28
C TYR A 215 -18.90 12.85 22.76
N ILE A 216 -19.83 13.42 22.00
CA ILE A 216 -21.27 13.29 22.20
C ILE A 216 -21.86 12.57 20.97
N ALA A 217 -22.55 11.45 21.21
CA ALA A 217 -23.19 10.62 20.20
C ALA A 217 -24.71 10.84 20.15
N ASP A 218 -25.39 10.11 19.26
CA ASP A 218 -26.84 10.03 19.13
C ASP A 218 -27.52 11.40 18.90
N LEU A 219 -26.83 12.30 18.18
CA LEU A 219 -27.39 13.56 17.71
C LEU A 219 -28.25 13.34 16.46
N GLU A 220 -29.06 14.33 16.11
CA GLU A 220 -29.91 14.30 14.92
C GLU A 220 -29.21 14.92 13.72
N PRO A 221 -29.31 14.33 12.52
CA PRO A 221 -28.76 14.93 11.30
C PRO A 221 -29.38 16.29 10.95
N ASN A 222 -28.61 17.15 10.26
CA ASN A 222 -29.02 18.49 9.84
C ASN A 222 -29.61 19.37 10.97
N THR A 223 -29.15 19.20 12.21
CA THR A 223 -29.71 19.89 13.38
C THR A 223 -28.66 20.82 13.99
N GLN A 224 -29.08 22.05 14.30
CA GLN A 224 -28.23 23.03 14.98
C GLN A 224 -28.28 22.82 16.49
N TYR A 225 -27.09 22.85 17.11
CA TYR A 225 -26.92 22.78 18.55
C TYR A 225 -26.11 23.98 19.04
N ASP A 226 -26.49 24.52 20.19
CA ASP A 226 -25.63 25.41 20.97
C ASP A 226 -24.92 24.58 22.04
N VAL A 227 -23.62 24.81 22.21
CA VAL A 227 -22.83 24.12 23.22
C VAL A 227 -22.12 25.12 24.11
N LYS A 228 -22.18 24.90 25.42
CA LYS A 228 -21.51 25.70 26.44
C LYS A 228 -20.60 24.84 27.29
N LEU A 229 -19.32 25.21 27.35
CA LEU A 229 -18.37 24.69 28.33
C LEU A 229 -18.35 25.62 29.54
N ILE A 230 -18.40 25.05 30.72
CA ILE A 230 -18.32 25.73 32.01
C ILE A 230 -17.14 25.10 32.76
N GLU A 231 -16.14 25.91 33.08
CA GLU A 231 -15.00 25.53 33.91
C GLU A 231 -15.11 26.24 35.25
N CYS A 232 -15.10 25.50 36.36
CA CYS A 232 -15.24 26.06 37.70
C CYS A 232 -14.17 25.52 38.64
N ASN A 233 -13.68 26.38 39.53
CA ASN A 233 -12.92 26.00 40.72
C ASN A 233 -13.39 26.80 41.94
N GLN A 234 -12.68 26.71 43.06
CA GLN A 234 -13.04 27.36 44.32
C GLN A 234 -13.15 28.89 44.23
N LEU A 235 -12.49 29.53 43.25
CA LEU A 235 -12.55 30.98 43.06
C LEU A 235 -13.83 31.40 42.31
N GLY A 236 -14.19 30.69 41.25
CA GLY A 236 -15.35 31.01 40.42
C GLY A 236 -15.40 30.15 39.17
N CYS A 237 -16.18 30.60 38.17
CA CYS A 237 -16.34 29.88 36.91
C CYS A 237 -16.12 30.79 35.70
N ASP A 238 -15.57 30.22 34.63
CA ASP A 238 -15.61 30.79 33.28
C ASP A 238 -16.52 29.96 32.36
N LYS A 239 -17.06 30.58 31.31
CA LYS A 239 -18.04 29.98 30.40
C LYS A 239 -17.78 30.39 28.95
N LYS A 240 -17.77 29.42 28.04
CA LYS A 240 -17.64 29.66 26.60
C LYS A 240 -18.75 28.95 25.84
N THR A 241 -19.34 29.63 24.85
CA THR A 241 -20.43 29.08 24.02
C THR A 241 -20.14 29.26 22.54
N PHE A 242 -20.52 28.28 21.72
CA PHE A 242 -20.59 28.39 20.26
C PHE A 242 -21.70 27.45 19.73
N SER A 243 -22.02 27.56 18.44
CA SER A 243 -23.02 26.71 17.77
C SER A 243 -22.37 25.84 16.70
N PHE A 244 -22.91 24.65 16.46
CA PHE A 244 -22.54 23.81 15.32
C PHE A 244 -23.78 23.12 14.75
N THR A 245 -23.67 22.65 13.51
CA THR A 245 -24.74 21.90 12.83
C THR A 245 -24.19 20.53 12.44
N THR A 246 -24.94 19.47 12.78
CA THR A 246 -24.62 18.11 12.36
C THR A 246 -24.76 17.94 10.85
N LEU A 247 -24.06 16.96 10.30
CA LEU A 247 -24.06 16.71 8.86
C LEU A 247 -25.38 16.08 8.40
N SER A 248 -25.62 16.06 7.08
CA SER A 248 -26.74 15.33 6.51
C SER A 248 -26.61 13.82 6.74
N SER A 249 -27.77 13.15 6.91
CA SER A 249 -27.88 11.72 7.20
C SER A 249 -27.02 10.85 6.26
N ARG A 250 -26.34 9.87 6.83
CA ARG A 250 -25.45 8.94 6.12
C ARG A 250 -25.86 7.50 6.37
N LEU A 251 -25.64 6.64 5.38
CA LEU A 251 -25.77 5.19 5.54
C LEU A 251 -24.50 4.63 6.21
N SER A 252 -24.67 3.89 7.30
CA SER A 252 -23.60 3.15 7.95
C SER A 252 -23.43 1.76 7.35
N TYR A 253 -22.23 1.40 6.91
CA TYR A 253 -21.96 0.08 6.36
C TYR A 253 -21.83 -1.00 7.45
N ASN A 254 -21.01 -0.77 8.49
CA ASN A 254 -20.63 -1.80 9.45
C ASN A 254 -21.66 -2.00 10.58
N ASP A 255 -22.54 -1.04 10.83
CA ASP A 255 -23.38 -1.02 12.04
C ASP A 255 -24.51 -2.05 12.05
N SER A 256 -24.87 -2.59 10.88
CA SER A 256 -25.85 -3.67 10.77
C SER A 256 -25.25 -5.05 11.04
N ARG A 257 -23.92 -5.16 11.21
CA ARG A 257 -23.25 -6.44 11.46
C ARG A 257 -23.37 -6.82 12.93
N LYS A 258 -23.44 -8.13 13.19
CA LYS A 258 -23.49 -8.66 14.56
C LYS A 258 -22.15 -8.40 15.26
N ALA A 259 -22.16 -7.62 16.33
CA ALA A 259 -20.95 -7.29 17.09
C ALA A 259 -20.36 -8.52 17.81
N VAL A 260 -19.17 -8.97 17.36
CA VAL A 260 -18.37 -10.00 18.04
C VAL A 260 -17.45 -9.34 19.05
N ASN A 261 -17.39 -9.83 20.29
CA ASN A 261 -16.46 -9.33 21.28
C ASN A 261 -15.09 -10.01 21.13
N HIS A 262 -14.02 -9.20 21.04
CA HIS A 262 -12.64 -9.67 21.01
C HIS A 262 -11.87 -9.39 22.30
N LEU A 263 -12.42 -8.59 23.23
CA LEU A 263 -11.71 -8.16 24.42
C LEU A 263 -11.95 -9.07 25.64
N VAL A 264 -10.90 -9.28 26.43
CA VAL A 264 -10.98 -9.85 27.78
C VAL A 264 -11.11 -8.70 28.78
N GLY A 265 -12.18 -8.67 29.59
CA GLY A 265 -12.47 -7.56 30.51
C GLY A 265 -13.95 -7.18 30.55
N ASN A 266 -14.27 -6.08 31.22
CA ASN A 266 -15.65 -5.56 31.36
C ASN A 266 -16.02 -4.57 30.24
N LEU A 267 -15.05 -4.05 29.48
CA LEU A 267 -15.27 -3.40 28.20
C LEU A 267 -15.40 -4.49 27.13
N LYS A 268 -16.59 -4.59 26.52
CA LYS A 268 -16.85 -5.51 25.41
C LYS A 268 -16.84 -4.73 24.10
N ALA A 269 -16.01 -5.14 23.15
CA ALA A 269 -15.89 -4.46 21.87
C ALA A 269 -15.49 -5.42 20.75
N ASN A 270 -15.97 -5.11 19.54
CA ASN A 270 -15.40 -5.65 18.32
C ASN A 270 -14.13 -4.89 17.99
N VAL A 271 -13.07 -5.62 17.66
CA VAL A 271 -11.78 -5.05 17.23
C VAL A 271 -11.45 -5.55 15.83
N ALA A 272 -11.07 -4.65 14.94
CA ALA A 272 -10.56 -4.95 13.62
C ALA A 272 -9.27 -4.16 13.34
N LEU A 273 -8.38 -4.73 12.55
CA LEU A 273 -7.10 -4.13 12.17
C LEU A 273 -7.05 -4.00 10.64
N ALA A 274 -7.38 -2.82 10.14
CA ALA A 274 -7.44 -2.61 8.70
C ALA A 274 -6.03 -2.41 8.12
N GLN A 275 -5.57 -3.40 7.35
CA GLN A 275 -4.34 -3.32 6.56
C GLN A 275 -4.69 -3.37 5.07
N THR A 276 -5.14 -4.52 4.59
CA THR A 276 -5.77 -4.66 3.27
C THR A 276 -7.29 -4.62 3.39
N HIS A 277 -7.86 -5.10 4.51
CA HIS A 277 -9.30 -5.22 4.74
C HIS A 277 -9.68 -4.84 6.16
N THR A 278 -10.85 -4.22 6.35
CA THR A 278 -11.45 -3.92 7.66
C THR A 278 -12.11 -5.15 8.31
N SER A 279 -12.16 -6.30 7.63
CA SER A 279 -12.71 -7.56 8.13
C SER A 279 -11.69 -8.44 8.85
N VAL A 280 -10.44 -7.98 8.97
CA VAL A 280 -9.37 -8.68 9.69
C VAL A 280 -9.48 -8.43 11.18
N ALA A 281 -9.58 -9.51 11.96
CA ALA A 281 -9.67 -9.49 13.41
C ALA A 281 -8.30 -9.81 14.06
N PRO A 282 -8.11 -9.57 15.37
CA PRO A 282 -6.90 -9.97 16.08
C PRO A 282 -6.62 -11.48 16.02
N TYR A 283 -7.68 -12.30 16.10
CA TYR A 283 -7.65 -13.77 16.02
C TYR A 283 -8.93 -14.31 15.37
N GLY A 284 -8.97 -15.61 15.08
CA GLY A 284 -10.15 -16.30 14.52
C GLY A 284 -10.29 -16.17 12.99
N ASN A 285 -9.36 -15.48 12.32
CA ASN A 285 -9.42 -15.29 10.87
C ASN A 285 -9.34 -16.61 10.08
N ASP A 286 -8.68 -17.63 10.61
CA ASP A 286 -8.58 -18.96 9.96
C ASP A 286 -9.95 -19.60 9.73
N GLU A 287 -10.89 -19.44 10.67
CA GLU A 287 -12.24 -20.01 10.58
C GLU A 287 -13.05 -19.39 9.43
N LEU A 288 -12.82 -18.09 9.18
CA LEU A 288 -13.45 -17.32 8.11
C LEU A 288 -12.65 -17.36 6.79
N LYS A 289 -11.46 -17.97 6.79
CA LYS A 289 -10.48 -17.90 5.70
C LYS A 289 -10.11 -16.46 5.34
N HIS A 290 -10.09 -15.57 6.33
CA HIS A 290 -9.61 -14.20 6.18
C HIS A 290 -8.08 -14.15 6.38
N PRO A 291 -7.40 -13.10 5.89
CA PRO A 291 -5.97 -12.96 6.13
C PRO A 291 -5.72 -12.67 7.62
N ASN A 292 -4.58 -13.15 8.13
CA ASN A 292 -4.01 -12.78 9.42
C ASN A 292 -3.33 -11.41 9.33
N LEU A 293 -2.89 -10.86 10.46
CA LEU A 293 -2.19 -9.57 10.51
C LEU A 293 -0.84 -9.68 9.77
N VAL A 294 -0.60 -8.83 8.78
CA VAL A 294 0.70 -8.78 8.09
C VAL A 294 1.70 -8.08 9.01
N MET A 295 2.84 -8.72 9.27
CA MET A 295 3.89 -8.10 10.08
C MET A 295 4.47 -6.87 9.40
N ASN A 296 4.98 -5.94 10.20
CA ASN A 296 5.72 -4.76 9.75
C ASN A 296 4.94 -3.97 8.68
N ARG A 297 3.62 -3.84 8.88
CA ARG A 297 2.73 -3.10 8.00
C ARG A 297 1.75 -2.28 8.85
N GLU A 298 1.71 -0.98 8.59
CA GLU A 298 0.80 -0.04 9.25
C GLU A 298 -0.65 -0.53 9.20
N SER A 299 -1.39 -0.32 10.27
CA SER A 299 -2.80 -0.72 10.36
C SER A 299 -3.65 0.37 10.99
N LEU A 300 -4.88 0.55 10.51
CA LEU A 300 -5.90 1.29 11.25
C LEU A 300 -6.59 0.35 12.23
N LEU A 301 -6.37 0.58 13.53
CA LEU A 301 -7.13 -0.08 14.59
C LEU A 301 -8.54 0.50 14.64
N LEU A 302 -9.54 -0.37 14.55
CA LEU A 302 -10.95 -0.05 14.63
C LEU A 302 -11.55 -0.76 15.83
N VAL A 303 -12.19 -0.02 16.74
CA VAL A 303 -12.80 -0.56 17.95
C VAL A 303 -14.24 -0.11 18.02
N THR A 304 -15.17 -1.05 18.00
CA THR A 304 -16.61 -0.78 18.12
C THR A 304 -17.11 -1.34 19.45
N PRO A 305 -17.22 -0.51 20.50
CA PRO A 305 -17.77 -0.92 21.78
C PRO A 305 -19.21 -1.43 21.63
N GLN A 306 -19.54 -2.55 22.29
CA GLN A 306 -20.93 -3.04 22.32
C GLN A 306 -21.87 -2.08 23.06
N SER A 307 -21.32 -1.32 24.01
CA SER A 307 -22.03 -0.28 24.73
C SER A 307 -21.72 1.08 24.12
N ARG A 308 -22.73 1.78 23.62
CA ARG A 308 -22.58 3.04 22.87
C ARG A 308 -22.29 4.27 23.74
N ASN A 309 -22.36 4.10 25.06
CA ASN A 309 -22.26 5.19 26.02
C ASN A 309 -20.79 5.57 26.36
N VAL A 310 -19.96 5.70 25.32
CA VAL A 310 -18.53 6.02 25.41
C VAL A 310 -18.32 7.44 24.92
N ASN A 311 -17.74 8.29 25.75
CA ASN A 311 -17.42 9.69 25.39
C ASN A 311 -15.92 9.87 25.12
N GLN A 312 -15.09 8.98 25.65
CA GLN A 312 -13.66 8.92 25.37
C GLN A 312 -13.18 7.47 25.50
N LEU A 313 -12.26 7.08 24.64
CA LEU A 313 -11.64 5.76 24.63
C LEU A 313 -10.13 5.94 24.47
N TRP A 314 -9.35 5.22 25.27
CA TRP A 314 -7.90 5.18 25.20
C TRP A 314 -7.43 3.77 24.91
N VAL A 315 -6.25 3.67 24.30
CA VAL A 315 -5.51 2.43 24.18
C VAL A 315 -4.08 2.63 24.67
N ASP A 316 -3.67 1.78 25.59
CA ASP A 316 -2.30 1.61 26.04
C ASP A 316 -1.67 0.54 25.14
N VAL A 317 -0.59 0.92 24.44
CA VAL A 317 0.10 0.06 23.49
C VAL A 317 1.40 -0.42 24.13
N ALA A 318 1.68 -1.71 24.07
CA ALA A 318 2.95 -2.27 24.48
C ALA A 318 3.46 -3.30 23.47
N LEU A 319 4.78 -3.43 23.37
CA LEU A 319 5.46 -4.37 22.50
C LEU A 319 6.51 -5.11 23.34
N ASP A 320 6.42 -6.44 23.40
CA ASP A 320 7.28 -7.29 24.24
C ASP A 320 7.27 -6.84 25.72
N GLY A 321 6.10 -6.40 26.20
CA GLY A 321 5.91 -5.85 27.55
C GLY A 321 6.43 -4.42 27.77
N VAL A 322 7.06 -3.80 26.77
CA VAL A 322 7.55 -2.41 26.84
C VAL A 322 6.44 -1.46 26.40
N SER A 323 6.07 -0.49 27.25
CA SER A 323 5.05 0.51 26.91
C SER A 323 5.51 1.43 25.79
N MET A 324 4.71 1.53 24.73
CA MET A 324 4.85 2.49 23.63
C MET A 324 4.07 3.78 23.89
N GLY A 325 3.27 3.82 24.98
CA GLY A 325 2.47 4.96 25.40
C GLY A 325 0.98 4.67 25.44
N ARG A 326 0.24 5.66 25.97
CA ARG A 326 -1.23 5.69 26.01
C ARG A 326 -1.73 6.71 25.01
N PHE A 327 -2.65 6.30 24.15
CA PHE A 327 -3.15 7.11 23.05
C PHE A 327 -4.67 7.30 23.15
N PRO A 328 -5.19 8.53 23.03
CA PRO A 328 -6.62 8.74 22.85
C PRO A 328 -7.04 8.26 21.46
N MET A 329 -8.09 7.44 21.41
CA MET A 329 -8.67 7.00 20.15
C MET A 329 -9.53 8.10 19.54
N GLN A 330 -9.54 8.17 18.21
CA GLN A 330 -10.41 9.08 17.46
C GLN A 330 -11.87 8.61 17.57
N PRO A 331 -12.81 9.51 17.89
CA PRO A 331 -14.21 9.15 18.03
C PRO A 331 -14.86 8.85 16.67
N PRO A 332 -16.07 8.24 16.67
CA PRO A 332 -16.80 7.94 15.44
C PRO A 332 -17.05 9.15 14.53
N SER A 333 -17.23 10.36 15.09
CA SER A 333 -17.37 11.59 14.30
C SER A 333 -16.10 12.00 13.55
N ALA A 334 -14.94 11.45 13.93
CA ALA A 334 -13.64 11.68 13.32
C ALA A 334 -13.17 10.49 12.46
N LEU A 335 -14.04 9.50 12.19
CA LEU A 335 -13.67 8.38 11.33
C LEU A 335 -13.20 8.85 9.95
N PRO A 336 -12.20 8.17 9.37
CA PRO A 336 -11.78 8.41 7.99
C PRO A 336 -12.93 8.33 6.98
N ASP A 337 -12.87 9.18 5.96
CA ASP A 337 -13.83 9.19 4.85
C ASP A 337 -13.71 7.93 3.96
N THR A 338 -14.70 7.74 3.10
CA THR A 338 -14.70 6.70 2.06
C THR A 338 -14.15 7.23 0.74
N ASP A 339 -13.82 6.33 -0.18
CA ASP A 339 -13.49 6.66 -1.56
C ASP A 339 -14.72 6.90 -2.46
N GLN A 340 -15.89 7.15 -1.86
CA GLN A 340 -17.12 7.42 -2.58
C GLN A 340 -17.02 8.72 -3.41
N ARG A 341 -17.42 8.63 -4.67
CA ARG A 341 -17.55 9.79 -5.57
C ARG A 341 -18.81 10.58 -5.27
N GLU A 342 -18.81 11.88 -5.59
CA GLU A 342 -20.04 12.68 -5.59
C GLU A 342 -21.04 12.14 -6.62
N THR A 343 -22.24 11.76 -6.17
CA THR A 343 -23.35 11.25 -6.99
C THR A 343 -24.68 11.69 -6.37
N SER A 344 -25.80 11.37 -7.01
CA SER A 344 -27.14 11.59 -6.44
C SER A 344 -27.53 10.56 -5.36
N LYS A 345 -26.68 9.58 -5.08
CA LYS A 345 -26.96 8.52 -4.08
C LYS A 345 -26.61 8.96 -2.67
N SER A 346 -27.11 8.22 -1.69
CA SER A 346 -26.85 8.46 -0.27
C SER A 346 -25.35 8.43 0.03
N LYS A 347 -24.90 9.31 0.94
CA LYS A 347 -23.52 9.26 1.46
C LYS A 347 -23.35 8.05 2.38
N VAL A 348 -22.27 7.30 2.19
CA VAL A 348 -21.99 6.09 2.97
C VAL A 348 -20.73 6.32 3.80
N MET A 349 -20.79 5.93 5.06
CA MET A 349 -19.66 5.90 5.98
C MET A 349 -19.42 4.50 6.53
N PHE A 350 -18.23 4.27 7.08
CA PHE A 350 -17.89 2.95 7.60
C PHE A 350 -18.77 2.55 8.79
N SER A 351 -18.88 3.39 9.83
CA SER A 351 -19.65 3.07 11.05
C SER A 351 -20.01 4.34 11.81
N HIS A 352 -21.17 4.40 12.47
CA HIS A 352 -21.48 5.47 13.42
C HIS A 352 -20.91 5.24 14.83
N TYR A 353 -20.32 4.06 15.10
CA TYR A 353 -19.91 3.66 16.45
C TYR A 353 -18.46 3.20 16.58
N ALA A 354 -17.72 3.08 15.47
CA ALA A 354 -16.33 2.67 15.50
C ALA A 354 -15.39 3.83 15.90
N TRP A 355 -14.55 3.58 16.90
CA TRP A 355 -13.40 4.39 17.26
C TRP A 355 -12.19 3.96 16.46
N SER A 356 -11.23 4.86 16.21
CA SER A 356 -10.06 4.50 15.41
C SER A 356 -8.73 5.05 15.93
N LEU A 357 -7.65 4.34 15.64
CA LEU A 357 -6.28 4.80 15.89
C LEU A 357 -5.33 4.18 14.84
N PRO A 358 -4.50 4.96 14.13
CA PRO A 358 -3.44 4.39 13.30
C PRO A 358 -2.35 3.78 14.20
N LEU A 359 -2.02 2.51 13.95
CA LEU A 359 -0.92 1.79 14.58
C LEU A 359 0.32 1.83 13.69
N ASN A 360 1.45 2.22 14.28
CA ASN A 360 2.73 2.25 13.58
C ASN A 360 3.12 0.84 13.09
N TRP A 361 3.65 0.75 11.88
CA TRP A 361 4.12 -0.51 11.29
C TRP A 361 5.15 -1.22 12.16
N GLU A 362 6.00 -0.49 12.90
CA GLU A 362 7.02 -1.07 13.80
C GLU A 362 6.42 -1.84 14.98
N TRP A 363 5.19 -1.49 15.38
CA TRP A 363 4.45 -2.14 16.46
C TRP A 363 3.71 -3.38 15.97
N MET A 364 3.43 -3.47 14.66
CA MET A 364 2.63 -4.53 14.05
C MET A 364 3.44 -5.83 13.88
N LYS A 365 3.79 -6.48 15.00
CA LYS A 365 4.52 -7.75 15.04
C LYS A 365 4.21 -8.54 16.31
N PRO A 366 4.55 -9.85 16.36
CA PRO A 366 4.42 -10.66 17.57
C PRO A 366 5.07 -9.97 18.77
N GLY A 367 4.39 -10.02 19.93
CA GLY A 367 4.74 -9.25 21.12
C GLY A 367 3.87 -8.00 21.34
N LEU A 368 3.09 -7.56 20.34
CA LEU A 368 2.14 -6.46 20.46
C LEU A 368 1.00 -6.81 21.43
N SER A 369 0.71 -5.95 22.40
CA SER A 369 -0.48 -6.03 23.25
C SER A 369 -1.21 -4.69 23.31
N LEU A 370 -2.54 -4.72 23.43
CA LEU A 370 -3.39 -3.53 23.46
C LEU A 370 -4.33 -3.59 24.67
N GLN A 371 -4.28 -2.58 25.53
CA GLN A 371 -5.20 -2.44 26.65
C GLN A 371 -6.09 -1.22 26.43
N PHE A 372 -7.40 -1.42 26.43
CA PHE A 372 -8.40 -0.39 26.18
C PHE A 372 -9.02 0.06 27.49
N SER A 373 -9.24 1.36 27.63
CA SER A 373 -9.96 1.94 28.77
C SER A 373 -10.88 3.07 28.30
N ASP A 374 -12.03 3.25 28.95
CA ASP A 374 -12.97 4.33 28.62
C ASP A 374 -13.24 5.30 29.79
N ASN A 375 -13.99 6.37 29.52
CA ASN A 375 -14.31 7.40 30.51
C ASN A 375 -15.22 6.92 31.67
N ARG A 376 -15.63 5.64 31.66
CA ARG A 376 -16.39 4.99 32.73
C ARG A 376 -15.54 3.98 33.50
N ASN A 377 -14.22 3.97 33.29
CA ASN A 377 -13.28 3.02 33.87
C ASN A 377 -13.60 1.56 33.53
N ARG A 378 -14.20 1.31 32.35
CA ARG A 378 -14.26 -0.05 31.80
C ARG A 378 -12.96 -0.32 31.08
N GLU A 379 -12.50 -1.56 31.20
CA GLU A 379 -11.23 -2.03 30.66
C GLU A 379 -11.43 -3.31 29.85
N GLY A 380 -10.66 -3.44 28.77
CA GLY A 380 -10.61 -4.63 27.95
C GLY A 380 -9.23 -4.81 27.34
N GLU A 381 -8.78 -6.05 27.21
CA GLU A 381 -7.40 -6.36 26.81
C GLU A 381 -7.35 -7.28 25.60
N LEU A 382 -6.36 -7.03 24.75
CA LEU A 382 -5.75 -7.98 23.81
C LEU A 382 -4.29 -8.22 24.23
N SER A 383 -4.04 -9.31 24.95
CA SER A 383 -2.69 -9.77 25.28
C SER A 383 -1.94 -10.23 24.04
N GLN A 384 -0.61 -10.25 24.11
CA GLN A 384 0.27 -10.54 22.98
C GLN A 384 0.01 -11.89 22.28
N ASP A 385 -0.44 -12.91 23.01
CA ASP A 385 -0.70 -14.24 22.46
C ASP A 385 -2.05 -14.34 21.72
N MET A 386 -2.89 -13.30 21.81
CA MET A 386 -4.18 -13.24 21.12
C MET A 386 -4.09 -12.58 19.74
N LEU A 387 -2.96 -11.98 19.35
CA LEU A 387 -2.80 -11.41 18.02
C LEU A 387 -2.08 -12.41 17.11
N ILE A 388 -2.78 -12.87 16.07
CA ILE A 388 -2.23 -13.85 15.12
C ILE A 388 -1.68 -13.13 13.89
N PHE A 389 -0.36 -13.21 13.75
CA PHE A 389 0.36 -12.63 12.62
C PHE A 389 0.63 -13.66 11.51
N GLY A 390 0.58 -13.21 10.26
CA GLY A 390 1.33 -13.79 9.15
C GLY A 390 2.71 -13.12 9.04
N GLY A 391 3.53 -13.56 8.09
CA GLY A 391 4.87 -13.01 7.91
C GLY A 391 4.89 -11.54 7.49
N ALA A 392 6.09 -11.06 7.14
CA ALA A 392 6.36 -9.77 6.52
C ALA A 392 6.86 -9.98 5.08
N PRO A 393 6.00 -10.42 4.13
CA PRO A 393 6.47 -10.81 2.82
C PRO A 393 6.97 -9.62 2.00
N GLU A 394 7.98 -9.88 1.18
CA GLU A 394 8.51 -8.92 0.22
C GLU A 394 8.20 -9.36 -1.20
N LEU A 395 7.79 -8.43 -2.06
CA LEU A 395 7.49 -8.71 -3.46
C LEU A 395 8.26 -7.76 -4.38
N VAL A 396 8.99 -8.31 -5.35
CA VAL A 396 9.59 -7.56 -6.45
C VAL A 396 8.78 -7.79 -7.72
N ILE A 397 8.35 -6.70 -8.38
CA ILE A 397 7.72 -6.73 -9.70
C ILE A 397 8.56 -5.91 -10.67
N GLN A 398 9.08 -6.57 -11.70
CA GLN A 398 9.83 -5.94 -12.80
C GLN A 398 8.88 -5.62 -13.96
N ASN A 399 9.07 -4.47 -14.62
CA ASN A 399 8.21 -4.03 -15.73
C ASN A 399 9.03 -3.82 -17.01
N ILE A 400 8.63 -4.45 -18.12
CA ILE A 400 9.32 -4.29 -19.42
C ILE A 400 8.35 -4.21 -20.61
N ASP A 401 8.60 -3.31 -21.57
CA ASP A 401 7.86 -3.22 -22.84
C ASP A 401 8.65 -3.86 -23.99
N ILE A 402 8.06 -4.85 -24.65
CA ILE A 402 8.75 -5.71 -25.62
C ILE A 402 8.12 -5.59 -27.01
N GLY A 403 8.95 -5.24 -28.00
CA GLY A 403 8.62 -5.27 -29.41
C GLY A 403 9.40 -6.35 -30.17
N MET A 404 8.70 -7.35 -30.72
CA MET A 404 9.30 -8.49 -31.43
C MET A 404 9.07 -8.36 -32.96
N LEU A 405 10.12 -8.01 -33.70
CA LEU A 405 10.07 -7.69 -35.14
C LEU A 405 9.17 -6.47 -35.46
N VAL A 406 8.98 -5.63 -34.45
CA VAL A 406 8.24 -4.36 -34.44
C VAL A 406 8.73 -3.59 -33.21
N GLU A 407 8.65 -2.26 -33.23
CA GLU A 407 8.99 -1.42 -32.08
C GLU A 407 8.16 -1.79 -30.83
N PRO A 408 8.57 -1.50 -29.60
CA PRO A 408 7.73 -1.63 -28.40
C PRO A 408 6.44 -0.78 -28.50
N ARG A 409 5.41 -1.11 -27.72
CA ARG A 409 4.08 -0.49 -27.86
C ARG A 409 4.04 0.94 -27.33
N ASN A 410 4.90 1.29 -26.38
CA ASN A 410 4.95 2.57 -25.67
C ASN A 410 3.61 2.93 -25.01
N GLN A 411 2.95 1.94 -24.41
CA GLN A 411 1.66 2.09 -23.71
C GLN A 411 1.72 1.29 -22.41
N TYR A 412 2.42 1.83 -21.41
CA TYR A 412 2.68 1.17 -20.13
C TYR A 412 2.38 2.13 -18.95
N ASP A 413 1.10 2.24 -18.59
CA ASP A 413 0.61 3.15 -17.54
C ASP A 413 1.32 2.98 -16.20
N MET A 414 1.62 1.73 -15.78
CA MET A 414 2.39 1.44 -14.57
C MET A 414 3.75 2.14 -14.58
N ILE A 415 4.53 2.03 -15.66
CA ILE A 415 5.82 2.72 -15.76
C ILE A 415 5.61 4.23 -15.76
N ASN A 416 4.60 4.74 -16.48
CA ASN A 416 4.32 6.18 -16.57
C ASN A 416 3.87 6.81 -15.25
N ASN A 417 3.25 6.04 -14.34
CA ASN A 417 2.69 6.52 -13.06
C ASN A 417 3.10 5.63 -11.88
N MET A 418 4.34 5.15 -11.88
CA MET A 418 4.81 4.06 -11.02
C MET A 418 4.60 4.34 -9.53
N GLU A 419 4.84 5.56 -9.07
CA GLU A 419 4.69 5.92 -7.65
C GLU A 419 3.24 5.78 -7.18
N GLN A 420 2.28 6.25 -7.98
CA GLN A 420 0.85 6.20 -7.65
C GLN A 420 0.30 4.78 -7.77
N LEU A 421 0.60 4.13 -8.89
CA LEU A 421 0.05 2.81 -9.19
C LEU A 421 0.66 1.71 -8.32
N ALA A 422 1.97 1.75 -8.04
CA ALA A 422 2.56 0.82 -7.08
C ALA A 422 1.97 1.02 -5.68
N THR A 423 1.81 2.27 -5.22
CA THR A 423 1.25 2.53 -3.89
C THR A 423 -0.19 2.04 -3.75
N ASP A 424 -1.04 2.25 -4.77
CA ASP A 424 -2.42 1.74 -4.74
C ASP A 424 -2.45 0.20 -4.79
N TYR A 425 -1.62 -0.43 -5.63
CA TYR A 425 -1.58 -1.89 -5.70
C TYR A 425 -1.11 -2.52 -4.38
N PHE A 426 -0.15 -1.90 -3.69
CA PHE A 426 0.29 -2.30 -2.34
C PHE A 426 -0.88 -2.36 -1.34
N GLN A 427 -1.88 -1.48 -1.46
CA GLN A 427 -3.08 -1.51 -0.60
C GLN A 427 -3.94 -2.77 -0.82
N LYS A 428 -3.84 -3.43 -1.99
CA LYS A 428 -4.72 -4.57 -2.37
C LYS A 428 -4.16 -5.93 -1.99
N ILE A 429 -2.84 -6.05 -1.77
CA ILE A 429 -2.16 -7.32 -1.53
C ILE A 429 -1.50 -7.37 -0.13
N PRO A 430 -1.41 -8.55 0.53
CA PRO A 430 -0.96 -8.68 1.92
C PRO A 430 0.57 -8.81 2.05
N VAL A 431 1.31 -7.84 1.52
CA VAL A 431 2.78 -7.76 1.63
C VAL A 431 3.22 -6.68 2.62
N SER A 432 4.40 -6.83 3.20
CA SER A 432 5.01 -5.82 4.09
C SER A 432 5.87 -4.83 3.31
N LYS A 433 6.57 -5.29 2.26
CA LYS A 433 7.35 -4.47 1.33
C LYS A 433 7.05 -4.84 -0.12
N MET A 434 6.93 -3.85 -0.99
CA MET A 434 6.83 -4.05 -2.42
C MET A 434 7.83 -3.16 -3.16
N VAL A 435 8.54 -3.76 -4.11
CA VAL A 435 9.45 -3.08 -5.05
C VAL A 435 8.84 -3.15 -6.44
N MET A 436 8.55 -1.99 -7.02
CA MET A 436 8.17 -1.84 -8.42
C MET A 436 9.37 -1.29 -9.18
N ALA A 437 9.86 -2.04 -10.15
CA ALA A 437 11.09 -1.75 -10.86
C ALA A 437 10.86 -1.67 -12.37
N ASP A 438 11.74 -0.92 -13.05
CA ASP A 438 11.63 -0.56 -14.46
C ASP A 438 12.76 -1.22 -15.25
N TYR A 439 12.45 -1.68 -16.46
CA TYR A 439 13.43 -2.11 -17.45
C TYR A 439 13.30 -1.27 -18.72
N THR A 440 14.44 -0.96 -19.34
CA THR A 440 14.45 -0.28 -20.64
C THR A 440 13.62 -1.06 -21.67
N PRO A 441 12.82 -0.38 -22.53
CA PRO A 441 12.08 -1.05 -23.59
C PRO A 441 12.99 -1.86 -24.52
N LEU A 442 12.52 -3.04 -24.93
CA LEU A 442 13.28 -4.00 -25.73
C LEU A 442 12.73 -4.11 -27.15
N HIS A 443 13.50 -3.63 -28.14
CA HIS A 443 13.18 -3.80 -29.56
C HIS A 443 14.03 -4.89 -30.20
N LEU A 444 13.40 -6.00 -30.57
CA LEU A 444 14.04 -7.15 -31.21
C LEU A 444 13.86 -7.10 -32.73
N ARG A 445 14.89 -6.66 -33.45
CA ARG A 445 14.90 -6.65 -34.93
C ARG A 445 15.18 -8.02 -35.55
N LYS A 446 15.80 -8.92 -34.78
CA LYS A 446 16.09 -10.32 -35.10
C LYS A 446 15.68 -11.17 -33.89
N VAL A 447 14.96 -12.25 -34.15
CA VAL A 447 14.53 -13.23 -33.13
C VAL A 447 15.02 -14.60 -33.55
N THR A 448 15.84 -15.23 -32.72
CA THR A 448 16.20 -16.65 -32.82
C THR A 448 15.42 -17.42 -31.77
N LEU A 449 14.71 -18.48 -32.16
CA LEU A 449 13.95 -19.35 -31.26
C LEU A 449 14.80 -20.56 -30.81
N PRO A 450 14.48 -21.21 -29.68
CA PRO A 450 15.20 -22.40 -29.21
C PRO A 450 15.23 -23.57 -30.20
N ASN A 451 14.25 -23.65 -31.10
CA ASN A 451 14.21 -24.67 -32.15
C ASN A 451 15.10 -24.36 -33.37
N GLY A 452 15.94 -23.32 -33.30
CA GLY A 452 16.85 -22.90 -34.37
C GLY A 452 16.24 -21.99 -35.43
N LYS A 453 14.94 -21.67 -35.34
CA LYS A 453 14.29 -20.79 -36.31
C LYS A 453 14.69 -19.33 -36.09
N VAL A 454 15.02 -18.62 -37.17
CA VAL A 454 15.44 -17.21 -37.14
C VAL A 454 14.47 -16.35 -37.94
N TYR A 455 13.93 -15.33 -37.29
CA TYR A 455 13.05 -14.34 -37.90
C TYR A 455 13.70 -12.96 -37.92
N THR A 456 13.55 -12.25 -39.04
CA THR A 456 14.03 -10.87 -39.24
C THR A 456 12.94 -9.91 -39.74
N LYS A 457 11.77 -10.45 -40.12
CA LYS A 457 10.65 -9.68 -40.64
C LYS A 457 9.35 -10.00 -39.90
N ALA A 458 8.92 -11.25 -39.92
CA ALA A 458 7.72 -11.71 -39.24
C ALA A 458 7.86 -13.19 -38.86
N SER A 459 7.20 -13.60 -37.78
CA SER A 459 7.07 -15.03 -37.44
C SER A 459 6.11 -15.73 -38.41
N GLU A 460 6.37 -17.00 -38.73
CA GLU A 460 5.50 -17.83 -39.59
C GLU A 460 4.43 -18.60 -38.78
N TYR A 461 4.26 -18.28 -37.48
CA TYR A 461 3.18 -18.86 -36.69
C TYR A 461 1.83 -18.41 -37.23
N GLU A 462 1.04 -19.34 -37.79
CA GLU A 462 -0.13 -19.00 -38.62
C GLU A 462 -1.31 -18.40 -37.85
N THR A 463 -1.46 -18.69 -36.55
CA THR A 463 -2.65 -18.33 -35.75
C THR A 463 -2.30 -17.51 -34.50
N PRO A 464 -1.58 -16.38 -34.64
CA PRO A 464 -1.19 -15.56 -33.51
C PRO A 464 -2.42 -14.86 -32.90
N GLY A 465 -2.35 -14.51 -31.61
CA GLY A 465 -3.42 -13.81 -30.92
C GLY A 465 -2.99 -13.26 -29.58
N VAL A 466 -3.95 -12.74 -28.81
CA VAL A 466 -3.68 -12.21 -27.46
C VAL A 466 -3.06 -13.28 -26.54
N TYR A 467 -3.49 -14.53 -26.69
CA TYR A 467 -3.00 -15.71 -25.94
C TYR A 467 -2.03 -16.62 -26.71
N ALA A 468 -1.73 -16.33 -28.00
CA ALA A 468 -1.06 -17.28 -28.89
C ALA A 468 0.06 -16.65 -29.73
N GLY A 469 1.12 -17.40 -29.98
CA GLY A 469 2.28 -17.00 -30.79
C GLY A 469 3.57 -17.66 -30.30
N ASP A 470 4.43 -18.08 -31.22
CA ASP A 470 5.74 -18.67 -30.88
C ASP A 470 6.67 -17.66 -30.20
N MET A 471 6.76 -16.42 -30.72
CA MET A 471 7.55 -15.36 -30.09
C MET A 471 6.96 -14.95 -28.74
N ARG A 472 5.63 -14.90 -28.60
CA ARG A 472 4.98 -14.65 -27.30
C ARG A 472 5.46 -15.65 -26.24
N GLU A 473 5.46 -16.93 -26.57
CA GLU A 473 5.78 -18.00 -25.63
C GLU A 473 7.28 -18.12 -25.36
N PHE A 474 8.11 -18.23 -26.41
CA PHE A 474 9.54 -18.50 -26.23
C PHE A 474 10.37 -17.25 -25.97
N ILE A 475 9.95 -16.08 -26.46
CA ILE A 475 10.70 -14.83 -26.29
C ILE A 475 10.14 -13.99 -25.15
N GLY A 476 8.89 -13.52 -25.25
CA GLY A 476 8.31 -12.63 -24.25
C GLY A 476 8.25 -13.27 -22.85
N LYS A 477 7.78 -14.51 -22.77
CA LYS A 477 7.66 -15.26 -21.51
C LYS A 477 8.97 -15.94 -21.11
N ARG A 478 9.44 -16.93 -21.88
CA ARG A 478 10.54 -17.82 -21.44
C ARG A 478 11.92 -17.18 -21.47
N LEU A 479 12.28 -16.46 -22.54
CA LEU A 479 13.59 -15.80 -22.62
C LEU A 479 13.63 -14.52 -21.76
N VAL A 480 12.66 -13.62 -21.93
CA VAL A 480 12.70 -12.31 -21.30
C VAL A 480 12.21 -12.36 -19.85
N SER A 481 10.95 -12.74 -19.60
CA SER A 481 10.39 -12.64 -18.24
C SER A 481 11.04 -13.63 -17.27
N LEU A 482 11.12 -14.91 -17.64
CA LEU A 482 11.82 -15.89 -16.81
C LEU A 482 13.33 -15.68 -16.81
N GLY A 483 13.92 -15.15 -17.88
CA GLY A 483 15.34 -14.80 -17.88
C GLY A 483 15.65 -13.69 -16.88
N ILE A 484 14.85 -12.63 -16.82
CA ILE A 484 14.96 -11.59 -15.78
C ILE A 484 14.82 -12.20 -14.39
N ASN A 485 13.81 -13.05 -14.16
CA ASN A 485 13.65 -13.72 -12.86
C ASN A 485 14.87 -14.59 -12.51
N ASN A 486 15.31 -15.45 -13.44
CA ASN A 486 16.42 -16.38 -13.26
C ASN A 486 17.75 -15.67 -13.01
N ALA A 487 18.03 -14.58 -13.73
CA ALA A 487 19.21 -13.74 -13.49
C ALA A 487 19.19 -13.16 -12.06
N ASN A 488 18.02 -12.78 -11.55
CA ASN A 488 17.84 -12.33 -10.18
C ASN A 488 17.82 -13.45 -9.13
N PHE A 489 17.83 -14.71 -9.56
CA PHE A 489 17.96 -15.91 -8.74
C PHE A 489 19.37 -16.53 -8.81
N GLY A 490 20.29 -15.94 -9.58
CA GLY A 490 21.65 -16.46 -9.75
C GLY A 490 21.75 -17.67 -10.68
N ILE A 491 20.69 -17.97 -11.46
CA ILE A 491 20.70 -19.07 -12.43
C ILE A 491 21.23 -18.53 -13.76
N VAL A 492 22.36 -19.05 -14.24
CA VAL A 492 23.03 -18.51 -15.44
C VAL A 492 22.45 -19.01 -16.76
N ASP A 493 21.98 -20.26 -16.82
CA ASP A 493 21.38 -20.85 -18.02
C ASP A 493 20.40 -21.99 -17.72
N THR A 494 19.53 -22.28 -18.70
CA THR A 494 18.58 -23.39 -18.68
C THR A 494 18.26 -23.84 -20.12
N ALA A 495 17.40 -24.85 -20.29
CA ALA A 495 16.83 -25.17 -21.59
C ALA A 495 16.06 -23.95 -22.17
N GLY A 496 16.11 -23.72 -23.48
CA GLY A 496 15.51 -22.53 -24.10
C GLY A 496 13.98 -22.49 -24.01
N GLY A 497 13.35 -23.66 -24.00
CA GLY A 497 11.93 -23.84 -23.75
C GLY A 497 11.59 -23.99 -22.26
N ASP A 498 12.53 -23.85 -21.33
CA ASP A 498 12.21 -23.97 -19.92
C ASP A 498 11.21 -22.90 -19.47
N ALA A 499 10.13 -23.38 -18.86
CA ALA A 499 9.06 -22.58 -18.28
C ALA A 499 8.99 -22.76 -16.75
N SER A 500 9.99 -23.41 -16.15
CA SER A 500 10.08 -23.59 -14.71
C SER A 500 10.26 -22.24 -14.01
N TRP A 501 9.61 -22.10 -12.86
CA TRP A 501 9.78 -20.96 -11.97
C TRP A 501 10.21 -21.46 -10.59
N PRO A 502 11.52 -21.53 -10.31
CA PRO A 502 12.04 -22.12 -9.08
C PRO A 502 11.68 -21.31 -7.83
N ARG A 503 11.54 -19.98 -7.99
CA ARG A 503 11.07 -19.03 -6.96
C ARG A 503 11.73 -19.21 -5.58
N PRO A 504 13.06 -18.98 -5.45
CA PRO A 504 13.71 -18.91 -4.14
C PRO A 504 13.15 -17.79 -3.27
N PHE A 505 12.66 -16.70 -3.87
CA PHE A 505 11.93 -15.61 -3.22
C PHE A 505 10.86 -15.05 -4.18
N SER A 506 10.00 -14.16 -3.69
CA SER A 506 8.88 -13.63 -4.50
C SER A 506 9.34 -12.54 -5.47
N HIS A 507 9.61 -12.95 -6.72
CA HIS A 507 10.01 -12.09 -7.84
C HIS A 507 9.17 -12.42 -9.07
N ILE A 508 8.49 -11.42 -9.62
CA ILE A 508 7.63 -11.54 -10.81
C ILE A 508 8.07 -10.54 -11.87
N THR A 509 8.05 -10.94 -13.13
CA THR A 509 8.25 -10.02 -14.26
C THR A 509 6.94 -9.81 -15.01
N ALA A 510 6.47 -8.57 -15.03
CA ALA A 510 5.35 -8.09 -15.82
C ALA A 510 5.83 -7.46 -17.11
N HIS A 511 5.21 -7.83 -18.23
CA HIS A 511 5.56 -7.28 -19.53
C HIS A 511 4.34 -6.94 -20.36
N ASN A 512 4.50 -5.90 -21.17
CA ASN A 512 3.71 -5.73 -22.39
C ASN A 512 4.52 -6.34 -23.53
N SER A 513 3.86 -7.08 -24.41
CA SER A 513 4.54 -7.63 -25.58
C SER A 513 3.70 -7.54 -26.83
N ARG A 514 4.35 -7.23 -27.96
CA ARG A 514 3.75 -7.33 -29.29
C ARG A 514 4.72 -7.91 -30.29
N GLY A 515 4.19 -8.61 -31.29
CA GLY A 515 4.98 -9.26 -32.32
C GLY A 515 4.42 -9.08 -33.72
N ARG A 516 5.29 -9.11 -34.74
CA ARG A 516 4.89 -9.18 -36.14
C ARG A 516 4.85 -10.64 -36.61
N TYR A 517 3.71 -11.05 -37.17
CA TYR A 517 3.44 -12.42 -37.61
C TYR A 517 2.92 -12.44 -39.05
N LEU A 518 3.10 -13.57 -39.75
CA LEU A 518 2.42 -13.93 -40.99
C LEU A 518 1.15 -14.71 -40.61
N ALA A 519 0.10 -13.97 -40.30
CA ALA A 519 -1.16 -14.53 -39.82
C ALA A 519 -2.02 -14.99 -41.00
N LYS A 520 -2.57 -16.20 -40.90
CA LYS A 520 -3.53 -16.74 -41.85
C LYS A 520 -4.94 -16.39 -41.40
N ASP A 521 -5.65 -15.63 -42.22
CA ASP A 521 -7.06 -15.33 -41.98
C ASP A 521 -7.88 -16.63 -42.03
N LYS A 522 -8.71 -16.86 -41.01
CA LYS A 522 -9.43 -18.13 -40.84
C LYS A 522 -10.55 -18.32 -41.88
N ASP A 523 -11.14 -17.24 -42.36
CA ASP A 523 -12.31 -17.28 -43.23
C ASP A 523 -11.91 -17.28 -44.71
N THR A 524 -10.85 -16.56 -45.06
CA THR A 524 -10.38 -16.38 -46.44
C THR A 524 -9.13 -17.20 -46.78
N GLY A 525 -8.40 -17.69 -45.77
CA GLY A 525 -7.14 -18.41 -45.93
C GLY A 525 -5.95 -17.55 -46.38
N VAL A 526 -6.15 -16.23 -46.52
CA VAL A 526 -5.12 -15.29 -46.97
C VAL A 526 -4.12 -15.03 -45.86
N VAL A 527 -2.82 -15.11 -46.17
CA VAL A 527 -1.74 -14.81 -45.23
C VAL A 527 -1.36 -13.34 -45.34
N THR A 528 -1.38 -12.62 -44.21
CA THR A 528 -1.01 -11.20 -44.14
C THR A 528 -0.02 -10.94 -43.01
N SER A 529 0.81 -9.90 -43.17
CA SER A 529 1.69 -9.46 -42.09
C SER A 529 0.91 -8.60 -41.11
N THR A 530 0.77 -9.08 -39.87
CA THR A 530 -0.05 -8.46 -38.83
C THR A 530 0.76 -8.26 -37.57
N VAL A 531 0.59 -7.12 -36.91
CA VAL A 531 1.11 -6.86 -35.57
C VAL A 531 0.07 -7.29 -34.56
N VAL A 532 0.47 -8.14 -33.61
CA VAL A 532 -0.40 -8.69 -32.58
C VAL A 532 0.10 -8.21 -31.22
N ASN A 533 -0.79 -7.59 -30.44
CA ASN A 533 -0.55 -7.30 -29.04
C ASN A 533 -0.94 -8.53 -28.21
N HIS A 534 -0.06 -8.96 -27.30
CA HIS A 534 -0.32 -10.06 -26.37
C HIS A 534 -0.76 -9.50 -25.01
N GLY A 535 -1.47 -10.30 -24.22
CA GLY A 535 -1.99 -9.86 -22.92
C GLY A 535 -2.82 -10.91 -22.22
N LEU A 536 -3.51 -10.51 -21.14
CA LEU A 536 -4.55 -11.28 -20.44
C LEU A 536 -4.07 -12.64 -19.90
N SER A 537 -2.78 -12.78 -19.58
CA SER A 537 -2.29 -14.04 -19.01
C SER A 537 -1.18 -13.84 -17.99
N GLY A 538 -1.25 -14.55 -16.87
CA GLY A 538 -0.21 -14.60 -15.85
C GLY A 538 -0.03 -15.99 -15.23
N GLY A 539 0.97 -16.08 -14.35
CA GLY A 539 1.36 -17.30 -13.64
C GLY A 539 2.85 -17.62 -13.82
N GLY A 540 3.40 -18.39 -12.89
CA GLY A 540 4.79 -18.87 -12.99
C GLY A 540 5.85 -17.76 -12.98
N GLY A 541 5.63 -16.67 -12.26
CA GLY A 541 6.54 -15.53 -12.20
C GLY A 541 6.42 -14.58 -13.38
N ILE A 542 5.38 -14.73 -14.21
CA ILE A 542 5.20 -13.97 -15.45
C ILE A 542 3.83 -13.29 -15.44
N VAL A 543 3.76 -12.08 -15.97
CA VAL A 543 2.51 -11.38 -16.26
C VAL A 543 2.60 -10.81 -17.67
N THR A 544 1.73 -11.22 -18.57
CA THR A 544 1.64 -10.73 -19.96
C THR A 544 0.41 -9.84 -20.06
N LEU A 545 0.62 -8.55 -20.28
CA LEU A 545 -0.41 -7.53 -20.11
C LEU A 545 -0.69 -6.77 -21.42
N SER A 546 -1.97 -6.52 -21.65
CA SER A 546 -2.48 -5.52 -22.60
C SER A 546 -2.77 -4.20 -21.88
N GLY A 547 -3.34 -4.24 -20.68
CA GLY A 547 -3.52 -3.11 -19.77
C GLY A 547 -2.72 -3.30 -18.47
N THR A 548 -2.00 -2.27 -18.04
CA THR A 548 -1.14 -2.32 -16.84
C THR A 548 -1.78 -1.62 -15.63
N ARG A 549 -3.08 -1.35 -15.74
CA ARG A 549 -3.93 -0.71 -14.74
C ARG A 549 -5.32 -1.34 -14.76
N GLY A 550 -5.98 -1.43 -13.61
CA GLY A 550 -7.30 -2.02 -13.48
C GLY A 550 -7.27 -3.54 -13.32
N ASN A 551 -8.38 -4.20 -13.64
CA ASN A 551 -8.57 -5.61 -13.29
C ASN A 551 -7.60 -6.57 -13.97
N GLU A 552 -7.15 -6.31 -15.20
CA GLU A 552 -6.19 -7.19 -15.87
C GLU A 552 -4.93 -7.36 -15.02
N TRP A 553 -4.36 -6.27 -14.50
CA TRP A 553 -3.20 -6.33 -13.61
C TRP A 553 -3.47 -7.18 -12.36
N SER A 554 -4.59 -6.92 -11.66
CA SER A 554 -4.97 -7.68 -10.46
C SER A 554 -5.18 -9.16 -10.76
N HIS A 555 -5.86 -9.47 -11.86
CA HIS A 555 -6.21 -10.82 -12.29
C HIS A 555 -4.97 -11.65 -12.66
N GLU A 556 -4.10 -11.10 -13.51
CA GLU A 556 -2.93 -11.83 -13.99
C GLU A 556 -1.85 -12.01 -12.90
N LEU A 557 -1.74 -11.07 -11.96
CA LEU A 557 -0.95 -11.28 -10.75
C LEU A 557 -1.61 -12.28 -9.79
N GLY A 558 -2.94 -12.28 -9.70
CA GLY A 558 -3.70 -13.29 -8.96
C GLY A 558 -3.32 -14.72 -9.34
N HIS A 559 -3.13 -15.01 -10.62
CA HIS A 559 -2.64 -16.31 -11.09
C HIS A 559 -1.23 -16.66 -10.58
N ASN A 560 -0.34 -15.68 -10.46
CA ASN A 560 0.98 -15.91 -9.86
C ASN A 560 0.87 -16.34 -8.39
N PHE A 561 -0.14 -15.83 -7.69
CA PHE A 561 -0.42 -16.16 -6.29
C PHE A 561 -1.18 -17.48 -6.10
N GLY A 562 -1.31 -18.29 -7.16
CA GLY A 562 -1.99 -19.59 -7.12
C GLY A 562 -3.52 -19.50 -7.13
N ARG A 563 -4.09 -18.37 -7.58
CA ARG A 563 -5.54 -18.20 -7.69
C ARG A 563 -6.06 -18.66 -9.06
N GLY A 564 -7.22 -19.33 -9.05
CA GLY A 564 -7.97 -19.70 -10.25
C GLY A 564 -9.13 -18.74 -10.54
N HIS A 565 -9.81 -18.93 -11.67
CA HIS A 565 -10.99 -18.13 -12.04
C HIS A 565 -12.21 -18.47 -11.18
N HIS A 566 -13.06 -17.48 -10.96
CA HIS A 566 -14.37 -17.59 -10.30
C HIS A 566 -14.34 -18.41 -8.99
N PRO A 567 -13.54 -17.99 -7.99
CA PRO A 567 -13.43 -18.70 -6.73
C PRO A 567 -14.79 -18.79 -6.05
N LYS A 568 -15.16 -19.98 -5.60
CA LYS A 568 -16.44 -20.23 -4.94
C LYS A 568 -16.53 -19.50 -3.59
N ASN A 569 -17.65 -18.81 -3.35
CA ASN A 569 -17.93 -18.01 -2.15
C ASN A 569 -16.97 -16.80 -1.97
N ALA A 570 -16.31 -16.39 -3.04
CA ALA A 570 -15.36 -15.29 -3.00
C ALA A 570 -15.29 -14.54 -4.35
N SER A 571 -16.20 -14.82 -5.29
CA SER A 571 -16.22 -14.15 -6.59
C SER A 571 -16.91 -12.79 -6.53
N ILE A 572 -17.77 -12.57 -5.54
CA ILE A 572 -18.52 -11.33 -5.34
C ILE A 572 -18.35 -10.91 -3.88
N HIS A 573 -18.12 -9.62 -3.64
CA HIS A 573 -18.13 -9.07 -2.30
C HIS A 573 -19.53 -9.06 -1.68
N ASP A 574 -19.58 -9.02 -0.34
CA ASP A 574 -20.80 -8.90 0.45
C ASP A 574 -20.57 -8.09 1.74
N MET A 575 -21.56 -8.10 2.65
CA MET A 575 -21.47 -7.42 3.95
C MET A 575 -20.42 -8.00 4.91
N GLU A 576 -19.96 -9.23 4.69
CA GLU A 576 -19.00 -9.92 5.56
C GLU A 576 -17.56 -9.73 5.09
N SER A 577 -17.37 -9.51 3.79
CA SER A 577 -16.05 -9.32 3.17
C SER A 577 -15.28 -8.09 3.69
N GLY A 578 -15.98 -7.07 4.19
CA GLY A 578 -15.39 -5.82 4.68
C GLY A 578 -14.91 -4.89 3.56
N TRP A 579 -14.34 -3.74 3.95
CA TRP A 579 -13.82 -2.71 3.04
C TRP A 579 -12.30 -2.75 2.96
N GLY A 580 -11.73 -2.20 1.89
CA GLY A 580 -10.30 -1.95 1.82
C GLY A 580 -9.89 -0.73 2.66
N TRP A 581 -8.58 -0.62 2.93
CA TRP A 581 -7.99 0.53 3.59
C TRP A 581 -6.84 1.09 2.77
N ASP A 582 -6.84 2.41 2.56
CA ASP A 582 -5.73 3.13 1.97
C ASP A 582 -5.07 4.01 3.03
N ALA A 583 -3.88 3.62 3.49
CA ALA A 583 -3.17 4.35 4.53
C ALA A 583 -2.54 5.67 4.02
N ARG A 584 -2.32 5.82 2.70
CA ARG A 584 -1.73 7.03 2.11
C ARG A 584 -2.75 8.16 2.01
N TYR A 585 -3.97 7.87 1.57
CA TYR A 585 -5.06 8.83 1.54
C TYR A 585 -5.85 8.87 2.85
N LYS A 586 -5.62 7.90 3.74
CA LYS A 586 -6.36 7.70 5.01
C LYS A 586 -7.85 7.61 4.73
N ARG A 587 -8.22 6.68 3.86
CA ARG A 587 -9.60 6.48 3.37
C ARG A 587 -9.96 5.02 3.27
N PHE A 588 -11.23 4.73 3.51
CA PHE A 588 -11.79 3.41 3.23
C PHE A 588 -12.07 3.24 1.74
N ILE A 589 -11.73 2.07 1.21
CA ILE A 589 -12.07 1.66 -0.15
C ILE A 589 -13.30 0.78 -0.06
N GLY A 590 -14.46 1.29 -0.50
CA GLY A 590 -15.70 0.53 -0.41
C GLY A 590 -15.66 -0.73 -1.28
N ASN A 591 -16.30 -1.81 -0.81
CA ASN A 591 -16.51 -3.03 -1.59
C ASN A 591 -17.81 -3.00 -2.43
N ILE A 592 -18.40 -1.81 -2.57
CA ILE A 592 -19.64 -1.54 -3.28
C ILE A 592 -19.38 -0.56 -4.42
N HIS A 593 -20.18 -0.67 -5.48
CA HIS A 593 -20.02 0.18 -6.65
C HIS A 593 -20.75 1.51 -6.47
N TRP A 594 -20.00 2.61 -6.43
CA TRP A 594 -20.52 3.93 -6.07
C TRP A 594 -21.55 4.53 -7.04
N SER A 595 -21.40 4.32 -8.36
CA SER A 595 -22.24 4.98 -9.38
C SER A 595 -23.21 4.07 -10.13
N ASN A 596 -22.84 2.83 -10.48
CA ASN A 596 -23.69 1.91 -11.24
C ASN A 596 -25.00 1.55 -10.54
N ALA A 597 -25.96 1.04 -11.31
CA ALA A 597 -27.28 0.64 -10.82
C ALA A 597 -27.21 -0.38 -9.66
N ALA A 598 -28.16 -0.27 -8.73
CA ALA A 598 -28.32 -1.16 -7.59
C ALA A 598 -28.97 -2.49 -8.02
N ILE A 599 -28.18 -3.40 -8.55
CA ILE A 599 -28.64 -4.73 -8.98
C ILE A 599 -28.16 -5.81 -8.02
N THR A 600 -28.90 -6.92 -7.93
CA THR A 600 -28.37 -8.17 -7.37
C THR A 600 -27.25 -8.66 -8.27
N MET A 601 -26.07 -8.85 -7.70
CA MET A 601 -24.92 -9.36 -8.41
C MET A 601 -24.95 -10.88 -8.40
N THR A 602 -24.86 -11.49 -9.58
CA THR A 602 -24.80 -12.94 -9.74
C THR A 602 -23.55 -13.35 -10.49
N ASN A 603 -22.97 -14.49 -10.12
CA ASN A 603 -21.91 -15.15 -10.87
C ASN A 603 -22.35 -16.58 -11.15
N GLU A 604 -22.63 -16.88 -12.42
CA GLU A 604 -23.15 -18.19 -12.84
C GLU A 604 -22.11 -19.31 -12.70
N HIS A 605 -20.81 -19.00 -12.77
CA HIS A 605 -19.74 -19.99 -12.62
C HIS A 605 -19.55 -20.43 -11.17
N SER A 606 -19.67 -19.50 -10.21
CA SER A 606 -19.53 -19.81 -8.78
C SER A 606 -20.86 -20.11 -8.07
N GLY A 607 -21.98 -19.69 -8.66
CA GLY A 607 -23.33 -19.81 -8.09
C GLY A 607 -23.67 -18.73 -7.04
N GLU A 608 -22.80 -17.74 -6.85
CA GLU A 608 -22.99 -16.66 -5.88
C GLU A 608 -24.06 -15.66 -6.36
N SER A 609 -24.87 -15.18 -5.42
CA SER A 609 -25.90 -14.16 -5.65
C SER A 609 -26.00 -13.25 -4.42
N VAL A 610 -25.66 -11.97 -4.58
CA VAL A 610 -25.58 -11.00 -3.48
C VAL A 610 -26.49 -9.80 -3.79
N PRO A 611 -27.50 -9.51 -2.95
CA PRO A 611 -28.38 -8.35 -3.15
C PRO A 611 -27.65 -7.02 -2.87
N PRO A 612 -28.14 -5.89 -3.41
CA PRO A 612 -27.51 -4.59 -3.19
C PRO A 612 -27.61 -4.12 -1.73
N PHE A 613 -26.57 -3.45 -1.24
CA PHE A 613 -26.57 -2.75 0.03
C PHE A 613 -27.55 -1.56 -0.01
N ALA A 614 -28.41 -1.48 1.01
CA ALA A 614 -29.45 -0.46 1.18
C ALA A 614 -30.37 -0.26 -0.05
N ASN A 615 -30.45 -1.25 -0.95
CA ASN A 615 -31.10 -1.12 -2.26
C ASN A 615 -30.55 0.03 -3.15
N GLU A 616 -29.38 0.57 -2.84
CA GLU A 616 -28.75 1.68 -3.57
C GLU A 616 -27.40 1.31 -4.21
N PHE A 617 -26.68 0.36 -3.64
CA PHE A 617 -25.32 0.02 -4.06
C PHE A 617 -25.17 -1.47 -4.30
N ARG A 618 -24.84 -1.87 -5.54
CA ARG A 618 -24.44 -3.26 -5.82
C ARG A 618 -23.05 -3.53 -5.24
N PHE A 619 -22.77 -4.76 -4.83
CA PHE A 619 -21.42 -5.17 -4.47
C PHE A 619 -20.50 -5.27 -5.69
N MET A 620 -19.20 -5.14 -5.46
CA MET A 620 -18.18 -5.32 -6.49
C MET A 620 -17.79 -6.79 -6.64
N ARG A 621 -17.22 -7.13 -7.80
CA ARG A 621 -16.63 -8.44 -8.07
C ARG A 621 -15.16 -8.46 -7.66
N GLU A 622 -14.71 -9.65 -7.24
CA GLU A 622 -13.30 -9.94 -6.99
C GLU A 622 -12.51 -10.04 -8.31
N ALA A 623 -11.17 -9.92 -8.26
CA ALA A 623 -10.33 -9.84 -9.45
C ALA A 623 -10.45 -11.06 -10.40
N MET A 624 -10.49 -12.27 -9.85
CA MET A 624 -10.71 -13.53 -10.56
C MET A 624 -12.20 -13.81 -10.86
N GLY A 625 -13.11 -13.04 -10.26
CA GLY A 625 -14.56 -13.04 -10.50
C GLY A 625 -15.05 -12.06 -11.56
N GLY A 626 -14.14 -11.40 -12.28
CA GLY A 626 -14.46 -10.36 -13.28
C GLY A 626 -14.57 -8.97 -12.66
N GLY A 627 -13.56 -8.58 -11.88
CA GLY A 627 -13.49 -7.33 -11.13
C GLY A 627 -13.74 -6.06 -11.94
N GLU A 628 -13.91 -4.95 -11.23
CA GLU A 628 -14.36 -3.69 -11.82
C GLU A 628 -13.25 -2.94 -12.58
N ASN A 629 -13.67 -1.94 -13.36
CA ASN A 629 -12.72 -1.03 -13.99
C ASN A 629 -11.98 -0.18 -12.94
N ALA A 630 -10.78 0.27 -13.32
CA ALA A 630 -10.01 1.22 -12.50
C ALA A 630 -10.84 2.46 -12.17
N LEU A 631 -10.60 3.04 -11.00
CA LEU A 631 -11.29 4.24 -10.51
C LEU A 631 -12.80 4.07 -10.34
N THR A 632 -13.22 2.92 -9.83
CA THR A 632 -14.61 2.73 -9.35
C THR A 632 -14.95 3.74 -8.24
N GLY A 633 -14.02 3.97 -7.31
CA GLY A 633 -14.03 5.09 -6.36
C GLY A 633 -13.05 6.21 -6.71
N LEU A 634 -12.73 7.07 -5.75
CA LEU A 634 -11.84 8.22 -5.93
C LEU A 634 -10.38 7.82 -6.12
N ILE A 635 -9.93 6.76 -5.43
CA ILE A 635 -8.49 6.46 -5.26
C ILE A 635 -8.07 5.05 -5.70
N SER A 636 -9.00 4.12 -5.94
CA SER A 636 -8.65 2.73 -6.28
C SER A 636 -8.41 2.56 -7.78
N HIS A 637 -7.16 2.36 -8.20
CA HIS A 637 -6.75 2.07 -9.57
C HIS A 637 -6.78 0.57 -9.90
N TYR A 638 -6.67 -0.28 -8.88
CA TYR A 638 -6.76 -1.73 -8.97
C TYR A 638 -8.01 -2.28 -8.27
N THR A 639 -8.38 -3.50 -8.65
CA THR A 639 -9.52 -4.21 -8.07
C THR A 639 -9.27 -4.48 -6.59
N LEU A 640 -10.27 -4.18 -5.75
CA LEU A 640 -10.28 -4.63 -4.36
C LEU A 640 -10.45 -6.14 -4.35
N GLU A 641 -9.54 -6.83 -3.68
CA GLU A 641 -9.57 -8.29 -3.57
C GLU A 641 -10.62 -8.74 -2.56
N HIS A 642 -11.19 -9.94 -2.71
CA HIS A 642 -11.98 -10.54 -1.62
C HIS A 642 -11.04 -10.96 -0.48
N PRO A 643 -11.42 -10.89 0.81
CA PRO A 643 -10.54 -11.33 1.91
C PRO A 643 -10.16 -12.81 1.81
N ILE A 644 -11.06 -13.68 1.33
CA ILE A 644 -10.74 -15.10 1.09
C ILE A 644 -9.67 -15.26 0.00
N ALA A 645 -9.73 -14.46 -1.07
CA ALA A 645 -8.70 -14.47 -2.11
C ALA A 645 -7.37 -13.90 -1.58
N THR A 646 -7.46 -12.86 -0.75
CA THR A 646 -6.31 -12.25 -0.05
C THR A 646 -5.63 -13.25 0.88
N ARG A 647 -6.39 -14.10 1.57
CA ARG A 647 -5.84 -15.18 2.39
C ARG A 647 -5.03 -16.19 1.57
N VAL A 648 -5.55 -16.64 0.42
CA VAL A 648 -4.79 -17.52 -0.49
C VAL A 648 -3.46 -16.88 -0.88
N THR A 649 -3.46 -15.58 -1.17
CA THR A 649 -2.24 -14.83 -1.47
C THR A 649 -1.30 -14.68 -0.27
N GLN A 650 -1.82 -14.43 0.93
CA GLN A 650 -1.00 -14.38 2.14
C GLN A 650 -0.31 -15.73 2.41
N ASP A 651 -1.04 -16.85 2.28
CA ASP A 651 -0.47 -18.19 2.44
C ASP A 651 0.56 -18.50 1.34
N TRP A 652 0.36 -17.98 0.13
CA TRP A 652 1.32 -18.08 -0.97
C TRP A 652 2.61 -17.30 -0.68
N PHE A 653 2.51 -16.15 -0.03
CA PHE A 653 3.65 -15.35 0.39
C PHE A 653 4.39 -15.95 1.60
N ASN A 654 3.66 -16.37 2.63
CA ASN A 654 4.24 -16.96 3.85
C ASN A 654 5.03 -18.25 3.57
N ARG A 655 4.74 -18.95 2.46
CA ARG A 655 5.50 -20.13 2.03
C ARG A 655 6.78 -19.82 1.26
N SER A 656 6.97 -18.57 0.84
CA SER A 656 8.17 -18.07 0.16
C SER A 656 9.22 -17.61 1.15
N ASN A 657 10.46 -17.56 0.69
CA ASN A 657 11.52 -16.90 1.43
C ASN A 657 11.57 -15.40 1.10
N ASN A 658 12.10 -14.63 2.04
CA ASN A 658 12.65 -13.31 1.84
C ASN A 658 14.18 -13.42 1.72
N ILE A 659 14.81 -12.46 1.05
CA ILE A 659 16.27 -12.32 1.08
C ILE A 659 16.65 -11.61 2.39
N ASP A 660 17.64 -12.14 3.10
CA ASP A 660 18.24 -11.51 4.27
C ASP A 660 19.75 -11.71 4.22
N THR A 661 20.49 -10.63 3.95
CA THR A 661 21.95 -10.66 3.81
C THR A 661 22.69 -10.90 5.14
N ASN A 662 21.98 -10.85 6.28
CA ASN A 662 22.54 -11.24 7.58
C ASN A 662 22.29 -12.73 7.91
N SER A 663 21.45 -13.43 7.14
CA SER A 663 21.23 -14.88 7.26
C SER A 663 22.44 -15.64 6.72
N THR A 664 22.81 -16.75 7.36
CA THR A 664 23.93 -17.59 6.89
C THR A 664 23.64 -18.25 5.54
N THR A 665 22.36 -18.43 5.20
CA THR A 665 21.92 -18.97 3.90
C THR A 665 21.59 -17.87 2.88
N GLY A 666 21.56 -16.61 3.31
CA GLY A 666 21.03 -15.48 2.53
C GLY A 666 19.51 -15.40 2.45
N TYR A 667 18.80 -16.36 3.05
CA TYR A 667 17.34 -16.46 2.98
C TYR A 667 16.71 -16.76 4.34
N VAL A 668 15.51 -16.21 4.54
CA VAL A 668 14.67 -16.50 5.72
C VAL A 668 13.24 -16.80 5.29
N LYS A 669 12.56 -17.67 6.05
CA LYS A 669 11.18 -18.08 5.81
C LYS A 669 10.33 -17.88 7.06
N TRP A 670 9.07 -17.51 6.85
CA TRP A 670 8.11 -17.38 7.93
C TRP A 670 7.71 -18.75 8.49
N ASP A 671 7.89 -18.93 9.80
CA ASP A 671 7.35 -20.07 10.55
C ASP A 671 6.09 -19.64 11.31
N GLN A 672 4.93 -20.12 10.86
CA GLN A 672 3.62 -19.72 11.40
C GLN A 672 3.41 -20.19 12.85
N ILE A 673 4.05 -21.28 13.27
CA ILE A 673 3.85 -21.87 14.60
C ILE A 673 4.55 -21.01 15.66
N SER A 674 5.81 -20.67 15.43
CA SER A 674 6.60 -19.81 16.32
C SER A 674 6.33 -18.31 16.10
N GLN A 675 5.63 -17.96 15.02
CA GLN A 675 5.42 -16.59 14.55
C GLN A 675 6.75 -15.82 14.41
N ARG A 676 7.76 -16.43 13.77
CA ARG A 676 9.08 -15.83 13.56
C ARG A 676 9.64 -16.19 12.19
N TYR A 677 10.56 -15.37 11.69
CA TYR A 677 11.40 -15.76 10.56
C TYR A 677 12.54 -16.66 11.04
N VAL A 678 12.79 -17.73 10.30
CA VAL A 678 13.88 -18.68 10.52
C VAL A 678 14.72 -18.79 9.25
N GLU A 679 16.00 -19.14 9.39
CA GLU A 679 16.87 -19.38 8.23
C GLU A 679 16.29 -20.47 7.32
N SER A 680 16.47 -20.32 6.02
CA SER A 680 15.94 -21.27 5.03
C SER A 680 17.02 -21.68 4.03
N GLU A 681 17.23 -22.98 3.91
CA GLU A 681 18.06 -23.58 2.87
C GLU A 681 17.27 -23.70 1.57
N THR A 682 17.73 -23.06 0.50
CA THR A 682 17.03 -23.03 -0.80
C THR A 682 17.76 -23.79 -1.89
N GLY A 683 19.08 -24.05 -1.71
CA GLY A 683 19.95 -24.56 -2.76
C GLY A 683 20.36 -23.51 -3.81
N PHE A 684 19.97 -22.25 -3.63
CA PHE A 684 20.39 -21.11 -4.46
C PHE A 684 21.47 -20.31 -3.73
N SER A 685 22.42 -19.76 -4.50
CA SER A 685 23.43 -18.86 -3.95
C SER A 685 22.78 -17.60 -3.38
N ALA A 686 23.28 -17.12 -2.24
CA ALA A 686 22.93 -15.79 -1.75
C ALA A 686 23.42 -14.71 -2.75
N ALA A 687 22.67 -13.61 -2.85
CA ALA A 687 23.09 -12.48 -3.66
C ALA A 687 24.23 -11.72 -2.97
N ASP A 688 25.28 -11.37 -3.71
CA ASP A 688 26.37 -10.52 -3.21
C ASP A 688 25.89 -9.08 -2.97
N GLN A 689 25.01 -8.60 -3.84
CA GLN A 689 24.35 -7.30 -3.74
C GLN A 689 22.89 -7.44 -4.15
N GLN A 690 22.01 -6.87 -3.33
CA GLN A 690 20.56 -6.87 -3.55
C GLN A 690 20.07 -5.47 -3.94
N GLY A 691 19.17 -5.41 -4.91
CA GLY A 691 18.44 -4.18 -5.24
C GLY A 691 19.28 -3.06 -5.82
N VAL A 692 20.31 -3.41 -6.61
CA VAL A 692 21.21 -2.46 -7.29
C VAL A 692 20.86 -2.33 -8.77
N PRO A 693 21.24 -1.25 -9.47
CA PRO A 693 21.09 -1.18 -10.92
C PRO A 693 21.89 -2.26 -11.66
N VAL A 694 21.26 -2.95 -12.60
CA VAL A 694 21.84 -4.09 -13.33
C VAL A 694 21.67 -3.96 -14.84
N ILE A 695 22.60 -4.58 -15.56
CA ILE A 695 22.48 -4.90 -16.98
C ILE A 695 22.13 -6.38 -17.06
N THR A 696 20.95 -6.72 -17.57
CA THR A 696 20.58 -8.12 -17.76
C THR A 696 20.91 -8.53 -19.19
N VAL A 697 21.73 -9.56 -19.28
CA VAL A 697 22.23 -10.17 -20.50
C VAL A 697 21.42 -11.42 -20.78
N LEU A 698 20.73 -11.44 -21.92
CA LEU A 698 19.87 -12.55 -22.34
C LEU A 698 20.36 -13.14 -23.67
N GLY A 699 20.18 -14.44 -23.85
CA GLY A 699 20.27 -15.00 -25.18
C GLY A 699 20.01 -16.49 -25.29
N ILE A 700 20.19 -17.00 -26.51
CA ILE A 700 20.00 -18.40 -26.87
C ILE A 700 21.31 -18.92 -27.44
N TYR A 701 21.70 -20.13 -27.05
CA TYR A 701 22.91 -20.75 -27.56
C TYR A 701 22.76 -22.25 -27.70
N ASP A 702 23.43 -22.81 -28.69
CA ASP A 702 23.43 -24.25 -28.92
C ASP A 702 24.83 -24.84 -28.81
N PRO A 703 25.15 -25.55 -27.71
CA PRO A 703 26.44 -26.21 -27.53
C PRO A 703 26.77 -27.27 -28.60
N THR A 704 25.73 -27.79 -29.26
CA THR A 704 25.87 -28.79 -30.33
C THR A 704 26.06 -28.16 -31.70
N GLU A 705 25.98 -26.83 -31.81
CA GLU A 705 26.20 -26.07 -33.05
C GLU A 705 25.21 -26.38 -34.19
N ASN A 706 24.14 -27.12 -33.90
CA ASN A 706 23.12 -27.52 -34.89
C ASN A 706 22.10 -26.40 -35.16
N ASN A 707 21.88 -25.53 -34.17
CA ASN A 707 20.98 -24.39 -34.23
C ASN A 707 21.76 -23.07 -34.13
N PRO A 708 21.30 -22.00 -34.79
CA PRO A 708 21.85 -20.66 -34.61
C PRO A 708 21.81 -20.21 -33.15
N SER A 709 22.87 -19.54 -32.71
CA SER A 709 22.95 -18.86 -31.41
C SER A 709 22.75 -17.35 -31.60
N GLN A 710 22.32 -16.66 -30.53
CA GLN A 710 22.12 -15.22 -30.53
C GLN A 710 22.23 -14.63 -29.11
N ILE A 711 23.11 -13.65 -28.97
CA ILE A 711 23.10 -12.68 -27.86
C ILE A 711 22.06 -11.60 -28.20
N TYR A 712 21.11 -11.36 -27.29
CA TYR A 712 20.08 -10.35 -27.48
C TYR A 712 20.53 -8.96 -27.03
N PRO A 713 19.89 -7.87 -27.50
CA PRO A 713 20.20 -6.52 -27.03
C PRO A 713 20.13 -6.43 -25.51
N LEU A 714 21.10 -5.70 -24.93
CA LEU A 714 21.15 -5.46 -23.49
C LEU A 714 19.90 -4.75 -23.00
N ILE A 715 19.37 -5.21 -21.87
CA ILE A 715 18.31 -4.54 -21.13
C ILE A 715 18.85 -4.11 -19.77
N TYR A 716 18.36 -2.98 -19.27
CA TYR A 716 18.87 -2.33 -18.08
C TYR A 716 17.74 -2.14 -17.10
N SER A 717 18.01 -2.36 -15.82
CA SER A 717 17.06 -2.09 -14.76
C SER A 717 17.69 -1.26 -13.66
N ASN A 718 16.83 -0.49 -13.03
CA ASN A 718 17.10 0.28 -11.83
C ASN A 718 17.24 -0.58 -10.56
N TYR A 719 16.86 -1.87 -10.60
CA TYR A 719 16.83 -2.75 -9.45
C TYR A 719 17.01 -4.22 -9.87
N GLY A 720 18.03 -4.88 -9.32
CA GLY A 720 18.27 -6.30 -9.48
C GLY A 720 19.32 -6.81 -8.51
N ASN A 721 19.58 -8.11 -8.57
CA ASN A 721 20.54 -8.79 -7.72
C ASN A 721 21.80 -9.18 -8.51
N LEU A 722 22.96 -9.02 -7.88
CA LEU A 722 24.25 -9.49 -8.38
C LEU A 722 24.70 -10.72 -7.59
N PHE A 723 25.41 -11.61 -8.27
CA PHE A 723 25.88 -12.89 -7.74
C PHE A 723 27.32 -13.12 -8.19
N ASP A 724 28.04 -13.94 -7.42
CA ASP A 724 29.29 -14.53 -7.87
C ASP A 724 28.99 -15.51 -9.02
N LEU A 725 29.43 -15.14 -10.22
CA LEU A 725 29.10 -15.87 -11.44
C LEU A 725 30.07 -17.06 -11.63
N PRO A 726 29.58 -18.22 -12.08
CA PRO A 726 30.39 -19.42 -12.20
C PRO A 726 31.53 -19.21 -13.21
N THR A 727 32.74 -19.61 -12.82
CA THR A 727 33.92 -19.58 -13.69
C THR A 727 34.05 -20.89 -14.47
N PRO A 728 34.48 -20.85 -15.74
CA PRO A 728 34.74 -22.06 -16.53
C PRO A 728 35.71 -23.02 -15.81
N SER A 729 35.34 -24.29 -15.75
CA SER A 729 36.19 -25.33 -15.15
C SER A 729 37.17 -25.91 -16.17
N VAL A 730 38.35 -26.30 -15.70
CA VAL A 730 39.29 -27.08 -16.52
C VAL A 730 38.80 -28.52 -16.57
N ILE A 731 38.23 -28.92 -17.72
CA ILE A 731 37.77 -30.30 -17.93
C ILE A 731 38.99 -31.18 -18.25
N SER A 732 39.23 -32.21 -17.44
CA SER A 732 40.26 -33.21 -17.75
C SER A 732 39.82 -34.07 -18.94
N PRO A 733 40.63 -34.19 -20.01
CA PRO A 733 40.26 -34.97 -21.18
C PRO A 733 39.93 -36.43 -20.88
N GLN A 734 38.73 -36.89 -21.24
CA GLN A 734 38.41 -38.33 -21.29
C GLN A 734 38.25 -38.80 -22.74
N ARG A 735 38.44 -40.10 -22.97
CA ARG A 735 38.15 -40.70 -24.28
C ARG A 735 36.66 -40.65 -24.58
N GLU A 736 36.33 -40.70 -25.88
CA GLU A 736 34.98 -40.46 -26.37
C GLU A 736 34.49 -41.59 -27.29
N GLY A 737 33.20 -41.92 -27.16
CA GLY A 737 32.52 -42.91 -27.98
C GLY A 737 33.08 -44.32 -27.85
N TRP A 738 33.11 -45.05 -28.96
CA TRP A 738 33.73 -46.37 -29.05
C TRP A 738 35.23 -46.25 -29.30
N VAL A 739 36.03 -46.71 -28.34
CA VAL A 739 37.49 -46.55 -28.33
C VAL A 739 38.13 -47.92 -28.50
N ALA A 740 38.96 -48.11 -29.52
CA ALA A 740 39.69 -49.37 -29.69
C ALA A 740 40.63 -49.61 -28.52
N ILE A 741 40.64 -50.83 -27.99
CA ILE A 741 41.50 -51.17 -26.84
C ILE A 741 43.00 -50.98 -27.15
N THR A 742 43.38 -51.08 -28.43
CA THR A 742 44.75 -50.78 -28.91
C THR A 742 45.13 -49.31 -28.78
N ASP A 743 44.16 -48.42 -28.63
CA ASP A 743 44.36 -46.96 -28.57
C ASP A 743 44.26 -46.44 -27.12
N ILE A 744 44.04 -47.33 -26.15
CA ILE A 744 43.88 -47.03 -24.71
C ILE A 744 45.20 -47.35 -24.00
N ASN A 745 45.78 -46.36 -23.30
CA ASN A 745 46.88 -46.58 -22.36
C ASN A 745 46.36 -46.65 -20.91
N ASP A 746 47.24 -46.94 -19.94
CA ASP A 746 46.86 -47.07 -18.51
C ASP A 746 46.19 -45.80 -17.96
N ALA A 747 46.66 -44.61 -18.37
CA ALA A 747 46.05 -43.35 -17.93
C ALA A 747 44.66 -43.14 -18.53
N ASP A 748 44.46 -43.45 -19.82
CA ASP A 748 43.16 -43.39 -20.47
C ASP A 748 42.16 -44.34 -19.79
N ARG A 749 42.66 -45.52 -19.39
CA ARG A 749 41.84 -46.55 -18.75
C ARG A 749 41.29 -46.09 -17.41
N ASP A 750 42.13 -45.47 -16.59
CA ASP A 750 41.80 -45.00 -15.25
C ASP A 750 41.00 -43.69 -15.24
N GLN A 751 41.26 -42.79 -16.20
CA GLN A 751 40.67 -41.45 -16.22
C GLN A 751 39.38 -41.36 -17.04
N THR A 752 39.12 -42.33 -17.93
CA THR A 752 37.88 -42.38 -18.72
C THR A 752 36.80 -43.10 -17.95
N GLU A 753 35.63 -42.47 -17.84
CA GLU A 753 34.44 -43.15 -17.34
C GLU A 753 33.90 -44.09 -18.43
N TRP A 754 34.00 -45.40 -18.21
CA TRP A 754 33.53 -46.42 -19.14
C TRP A 754 32.08 -46.83 -18.84
N GLN A 755 31.25 -46.97 -19.87
CA GLN A 755 29.90 -47.51 -19.70
C GLN A 755 29.95 -49.00 -19.43
N THR A 756 28.98 -49.48 -18.65
CA THR A 756 28.95 -50.86 -18.16
C THR A 756 27.67 -51.58 -18.53
N ILE A 757 27.80 -52.89 -18.74
CA ILE A 757 26.73 -53.86 -18.92
C ILE A 757 26.65 -54.78 -17.71
N LYS A 758 25.43 -55.22 -17.38
CA LYS A 758 25.21 -56.18 -16.31
C LYS A 758 25.29 -57.60 -16.85
N ILE A 759 26.17 -58.41 -16.29
CA ILE A 759 26.37 -59.83 -16.61
C ILE A 759 26.51 -60.57 -15.29
N ASP A 760 25.70 -61.60 -15.06
CA ASP A 760 25.68 -62.41 -13.83
C ASP A 760 25.52 -61.57 -12.53
N ASN A 761 24.75 -60.48 -12.61
CA ASN A 761 24.59 -59.42 -11.59
C ASN A 761 25.83 -58.55 -11.29
N GLU A 762 26.90 -58.68 -12.07
CA GLU A 762 28.08 -57.82 -12.00
C GLU A 762 28.06 -56.77 -13.13
N TRP A 763 28.48 -55.54 -12.84
CA TRP A 763 28.60 -54.48 -13.85
C TRP A 763 30.02 -54.48 -14.43
N LEU A 764 30.14 -54.90 -15.68
CA LEU A 764 31.41 -55.04 -16.39
C LEU A 764 31.53 -54.01 -17.52
N PRO A 765 32.74 -53.61 -17.93
CA PRO A 765 32.92 -52.68 -19.05
C PRO A 765 32.24 -53.19 -20.32
N LEU A 766 31.46 -52.31 -20.94
CA LEU A 766 30.73 -52.59 -22.17
C LEU A 766 31.69 -52.50 -23.37
N CYS A 767 31.63 -53.51 -24.25
CA CYS A 767 32.49 -53.57 -25.42
C CYS A 767 31.74 -53.99 -26.68
N GLN A 768 32.26 -53.61 -27.84
CA GLN A 768 31.80 -54.09 -29.15
C GLN A 768 32.94 -54.72 -29.96
N PHE A 769 32.60 -55.68 -30.82
CA PHE A 769 33.54 -56.40 -31.67
C PHE A 769 32.86 -57.02 -32.88
N SER A 770 33.62 -57.27 -33.94
CA SER A 770 33.17 -58.04 -35.11
C SER A 770 33.41 -59.53 -34.92
N TYR A 771 32.45 -60.36 -35.31
CA TYR A 771 32.57 -61.82 -35.30
C TYR A 771 32.19 -62.38 -36.68
N THR A 772 33.03 -63.26 -37.22
CA THR A 772 32.75 -64.02 -38.44
C THR A 772 32.41 -65.45 -38.06
N ASN A 773 31.21 -65.90 -38.40
CA ASN A 773 30.77 -67.26 -38.08
C ASN A 773 31.36 -68.30 -39.05
N THR A 774 31.11 -69.58 -38.80
CA THR A 774 31.61 -70.67 -39.66
C THR A 774 31.06 -70.68 -41.09
N ASN A 775 29.96 -69.96 -41.37
CA ASN A 775 29.41 -69.75 -42.71
C ASN A 775 30.03 -68.54 -43.43
N GLY A 776 30.95 -67.81 -42.80
CA GLY A 776 31.54 -66.59 -43.34
C GLY A 776 30.66 -65.34 -43.22
N GLU A 777 29.55 -65.41 -42.45
CA GLU A 777 28.71 -64.25 -42.17
C GLU A 777 29.35 -63.40 -41.07
N ILE A 778 29.39 -62.08 -41.27
CA ILE A 778 30.01 -61.12 -40.36
C ILE A 778 28.91 -60.34 -39.65
N ALA A 779 29.02 -60.25 -38.33
CA ALA A 779 28.17 -59.36 -37.53
C ALA A 779 28.96 -58.73 -36.39
N ASN A 780 28.55 -57.53 -35.99
CA ASN A 780 29.04 -56.87 -34.79
C ASN A 780 28.17 -57.23 -33.60
N PHE A 781 28.83 -57.59 -32.51
CA PHE A 781 28.20 -57.91 -31.24
C PHE A 781 28.61 -56.89 -30.19
N VAL A 782 27.71 -56.70 -29.23
CA VAL A 782 27.99 -55.93 -28.02
C VAL A 782 27.91 -56.87 -26.83
N GLY A 783 28.87 -56.76 -25.94
CA GLY A 783 29.05 -57.65 -24.82
C GLY A 783 29.83 -56.98 -23.69
N TYR A 784 30.55 -57.79 -22.92
CA TYR A 784 31.39 -57.34 -21.82
C TYR A 784 32.84 -57.72 -22.05
N GLU A 785 33.74 -56.93 -21.48
CA GLU A 785 35.16 -57.19 -21.50
C GLU A 785 35.53 -58.21 -20.43
N ASP A 786 36.18 -59.29 -20.85
CA ASP A 786 36.90 -60.19 -19.95
C ASP A 786 38.37 -59.76 -19.90
N MET A 787 38.71 -59.01 -18.85
CA MET A 787 40.07 -58.52 -18.64
C MET A 787 41.10 -59.64 -18.46
N THR A 788 40.69 -60.83 -17.99
CA THR A 788 41.63 -61.94 -17.74
C THR A 788 42.15 -62.54 -19.04
N THR A 789 41.33 -62.50 -20.09
CA THR A 789 41.67 -63.03 -21.41
C THR A 789 41.88 -61.95 -22.47
N ALA A 790 41.68 -60.67 -22.09
CA ALA A 790 41.74 -59.50 -22.96
C ALA A 790 40.87 -59.68 -24.22
N MET A 791 39.63 -60.12 -24.03
CA MET A 791 38.65 -60.36 -25.10
C MET A 791 37.28 -59.76 -24.74
N CYS A 792 36.53 -59.33 -25.75
CA CYS A 792 35.13 -58.95 -25.61
C CYS A 792 34.22 -60.15 -25.94
N ARG A 793 33.22 -60.42 -25.09
CA ARG A 793 32.36 -61.61 -25.19
C ARG A 793 30.90 -61.24 -25.00
N VAL A 794 30.00 -61.90 -25.73
CA VAL A 794 28.56 -61.82 -25.41
C VAL A 794 28.26 -62.59 -24.13
N SER A 795 27.10 -62.33 -23.51
CA SER A 795 26.63 -63.12 -22.35
C SER A 795 26.57 -64.62 -22.68
N SER A 796 26.84 -65.47 -21.67
CA SER A 796 26.64 -66.92 -21.75
C SER A 796 25.20 -67.34 -22.08
N ASP A 797 24.24 -66.45 -21.88
CA ASP A 797 22.83 -66.64 -22.25
C ASP A 797 22.58 -66.56 -23.75
N MET A 798 23.51 -65.98 -24.51
CA MET A 798 23.37 -65.74 -25.94
C MET A 798 24.28 -66.66 -26.75
N PHE A 799 23.78 -67.11 -27.90
CA PHE A 799 24.61 -67.75 -28.92
C PHE A 799 24.06 -67.50 -30.32
N TRP A 800 24.93 -67.55 -31.32
CA TRP A 800 24.55 -67.51 -32.72
C TRP A 800 24.37 -68.94 -33.24
N SER A 801 23.17 -69.26 -33.71
CA SER A 801 22.82 -70.58 -34.24
C SER A 801 23.13 -70.67 -35.73
N VAL A 802 24.22 -71.36 -36.10
CA VAL A 802 24.71 -71.46 -37.48
C VAL A 802 24.69 -72.93 -37.90
N ASN A 803 23.90 -73.30 -38.90
CA ASN A 803 23.69 -74.70 -39.33
C ASN A 803 23.32 -75.66 -38.17
N ASN A 804 22.53 -75.19 -37.20
CA ASN A 804 22.19 -75.88 -35.94
C ASN A 804 23.38 -76.14 -34.99
N VAL A 805 24.53 -75.50 -35.21
CA VAL A 805 25.67 -75.46 -34.28
C VAL A 805 25.59 -74.19 -33.45
N ARG A 806 25.87 -74.33 -32.15
CA ARG A 806 25.95 -73.22 -31.19
C ARG A 806 27.33 -72.59 -31.26
N GLU A 807 27.41 -71.38 -31.79
CA GLU A 807 28.61 -70.52 -31.73
C GLU A 807 28.40 -69.42 -30.70
N VAL A 808 29.37 -69.17 -29.81
CA VAL A 808 29.30 -68.07 -28.83
C VAL A 808 30.26 -66.98 -29.30
N PRO A 809 29.75 -65.85 -29.83
CA PRO A 809 30.59 -64.75 -30.30
C PRO A 809 31.56 -64.25 -29.24
N VAL A 810 32.83 -64.19 -29.61
CA VAL A 810 33.95 -63.67 -28.81
C VAL A 810 34.96 -63.04 -29.76
N SER A 811 35.54 -61.91 -29.34
CA SER A 811 36.58 -61.23 -30.12
C SER A 811 37.91 -62.00 -30.12
N ALA A 812 38.82 -61.65 -31.03
CA ALA A 812 40.22 -61.97 -30.82
C ALA A 812 40.81 -61.17 -29.65
N VAL A 813 41.97 -61.60 -29.14
CA VAL A 813 42.69 -60.89 -28.08
C VAL A 813 43.00 -59.46 -28.53
N ASN A 814 42.58 -58.47 -27.74
CA ASN A 814 42.69 -57.03 -28.02
C ASN A 814 41.98 -56.52 -29.30
N ASP A 815 41.05 -57.29 -29.86
CA ASP A 815 40.30 -56.92 -31.08
C ASP A 815 38.86 -56.49 -30.75
N TYR A 816 38.73 -55.44 -29.96
CA TYR A 816 37.43 -54.89 -29.55
C TYR A 816 37.55 -53.42 -29.17
N GLN A 817 36.40 -52.77 -29.03
CA GLN A 817 36.29 -51.38 -28.58
C GLN A 817 35.51 -51.30 -27.27
N LEU A 818 35.93 -50.41 -26.38
CA LEU A 818 35.19 -50.06 -25.16
C LEU A 818 34.35 -48.81 -25.35
N LEU A 819 33.22 -48.72 -24.66
CA LEU A 819 32.34 -47.55 -24.73
C LEU A 819 32.66 -46.56 -23.61
N ALA A 820 33.17 -45.38 -23.95
CA ALA A 820 33.26 -44.26 -23.01
C ALA A 820 31.88 -43.65 -22.72
N SER A 821 31.70 -43.03 -21.55
CA SER A 821 30.46 -42.33 -21.18
C SER A 821 30.30 -41.01 -21.94
N LYS A 822 31.38 -40.50 -22.51
CA LYS A 822 31.47 -39.20 -23.16
C LYS A 822 31.50 -39.30 -24.69
N GLY A 823 31.07 -38.26 -25.39
CA GLY A 823 31.23 -38.20 -26.84
C GLY A 823 30.77 -36.91 -27.51
N GLU A 824 31.34 -36.66 -28.69
CA GLU A 824 31.00 -35.55 -29.59
C GLU A 824 29.52 -35.57 -30.03
N ALA A 825 29.02 -36.76 -30.40
CA ALA A 825 27.61 -36.97 -30.73
C ALA A 825 26.80 -37.34 -29.47
N VAL A 826 26.31 -36.32 -28.76
CA VAL A 826 25.45 -36.47 -27.58
C VAL A 826 24.12 -37.13 -27.96
N GLY A 827 23.70 -38.14 -27.20
CA GLY A 827 22.44 -38.85 -27.46
C GLY A 827 22.58 -40.37 -27.29
N ASN A 828 21.59 -41.11 -27.79
CA ASN A 828 21.59 -42.57 -27.71
C ASN A 828 22.80 -43.15 -28.44
N VAL A 829 23.52 -44.04 -27.77
CA VAL A 829 24.64 -44.76 -28.35
C VAL A 829 24.12 -45.70 -29.43
N THR A 830 24.81 -45.73 -30.56
CA THR A 830 24.51 -46.58 -31.69
C THR A 830 25.68 -47.50 -32.01
N TYR A 831 25.39 -48.58 -32.73
CA TYR A 831 26.38 -49.41 -33.41
C TYR A 831 25.75 -49.98 -34.67
N ILE A 832 26.55 -50.60 -35.54
CA ILE A 832 26.09 -51.22 -36.79
C ILE A 832 26.11 -52.74 -36.60
N PRO A 833 24.98 -53.43 -36.31
CA PRO A 833 24.99 -54.87 -36.06
C PRO A 833 25.39 -55.67 -37.30
N THR A 834 24.88 -55.30 -38.46
CA THR A 834 25.32 -55.77 -39.78
C THR A 834 25.24 -54.63 -40.79
N ALA A 835 25.91 -54.78 -41.94
CA ALA A 835 25.85 -53.77 -43.00
C ALA A 835 24.42 -53.53 -43.52
N GLU A 836 23.58 -54.57 -43.56
CA GLU A 836 22.20 -54.50 -44.06
C GLU A 836 21.25 -53.79 -43.08
N LEU A 837 21.47 -53.95 -41.78
CA LEU A 837 20.65 -53.30 -40.76
C LEU A 837 21.00 -51.82 -40.59
N GLY A 838 22.23 -51.43 -40.93
CA GLY A 838 22.73 -50.09 -40.71
C GLY A 838 22.86 -49.74 -39.23
N GLU A 839 22.88 -48.46 -38.92
CA GLU A 839 23.04 -47.95 -37.57
C GLU A 839 21.77 -48.19 -36.73
N LYS A 840 21.95 -48.76 -35.53
CA LYS A 840 20.85 -49.04 -34.60
C LYS A 840 21.20 -48.59 -33.19
N THR A 841 20.18 -48.15 -32.45
CA THR A 841 20.30 -47.75 -31.04
C THR A 841 20.61 -48.95 -30.17
N LEU A 842 21.69 -48.86 -29.39
CA LEU A 842 22.13 -49.87 -28.44
C LEU A 842 21.16 -50.02 -27.26
N CYS A 843 20.95 -51.26 -26.84
CA CYS A 843 20.26 -51.59 -25.60
C CYS A 843 20.88 -52.81 -24.94
N SER A 844 20.72 -52.92 -23.61
CA SER A 844 21.04 -54.13 -22.87
C SER A 844 19.96 -54.42 -21.83
N LEU A 845 20.07 -55.58 -21.19
CA LEU A 845 19.20 -55.96 -20.10
C LEU A 845 19.82 -55.53 -18.76
N ASP A 846 18.97 -55.06 -17.85
CA ASP A 846 19.27 -54.82 -16.43
C ASP A 846 18.22 -55.54 -15.59
N LYS A 847 18.20 -56.88 -15.74
CA LYS A 847 17.35 -57.76 -14.94
C LYS A 847 18.15 -58.26 -13.74
N SER A 848 17.46 -58.59 -12.66
CA SER A 848 18.05 -59.36 -11.56
C SER A 848 18.07 -60.85 -11.93
N GLY A 849 19.19 -61.53 -11.73
CA GLY A 849 19.37 -62.93 -12.08
C GLY A 849 20.55 -63.13 -13.04
N THR A 850 20.73 -64.37 -13.52
CA THR A 850 21.86 -64.78 -14.38
C THR A 850 21.40 -65.48 -15.66
N SER A 851 20.12 -65.35 -16.03
CA SER A 851 19.49 -66.17 -17.08
C SER A 851 18.95 -65.37 -18.26
N HIS A 852 19.16 -64.06 -18.27
CA HIS A 852 18.63 -63.14 -19.27
C HIS A 852 19.57 -61.95 -19.49
N ASP A 853 20.87 -62.20 -19.56
CA ASP A 853 21.85 -61.16 -19.78
C ASP A 853 22.16 -60.97 -21.26
N GLY A 854 22.66 -59.78 -21.61
CA GLY A 854 23.08 -59.48 -22.97
C GLY A 854 22.69 -58.10 -23.46
N ALA A 855 23.21 -57.78 -24.65
CA ALA A 855 22.96 -56.55 -25.37
C ALA A 855 22.49 -56.83 -26.79
N GLY A 856 21.88 -55.83 -27.40
CA GLY A 856 21.41 -55.84 -28.77
C GLY A 856 21.04 -54.43 -29.20
N PHE A 857 20.03 -54.33 -30.05
CA PHE A 857 19.57 -53.07 -30.59
C PHE A 857 18.05 -52.91 -30.51
N ILE A 858 17.61 -51.66 -30.52
CA ILE A 858 16.19 -51.30 -30.50
C ILE A 858 15.61 -51.38 -31.91
N GLU A 859 14.61 -52.24 -32.09
CA GLU A 859 13.80 -52.31 -33.31
C GLU A 859 12.41 -52.86 -32.99
N ASN A 860 11.36 -52.35 -33.65
CA ASN A 860 9.97 -52.81 -33.45
C ASN A 860 9.51 -52.86 -31.98
N ASN A 861 9.88 -51.85 -31.18
CA ASN A 861 9.63 -51.77 -29.73
C ASN A 861 10.19 -52.98 -28.95
N LYS A 862 11.31 -53.55 -29.41
CA LYS A 862 12.06 -54.59 -28.72
C LYS A 862 13.54 -54.24 -28.66
N CYS A 863 14.18 -54.61 -27.56
CA CYS A 863 15.62 -54.82 -27.51
C CYS A 863 15.89 -56.23 -28.04
N MET A 864 16.49 -56.34 -29.22
CA MET A 864 16.65 -57.61 -29.92
C MET A 864 18.01 -57.73 -30.60
N GLN A 865 18.30 -58.92 -31.10
CA GLN A 865 19.54 -59.21 -31.83
C GLN A 865 19.27 -59.57 -33.28
N ILE A 866 20.36 -59.70 -34.04
CA ILE A 866 20.33 -60.17 -35.42
C ILE A 866 19.71 -61.58 -35.53
N ALA A 867 19.29 -61.95 -36.73
CA ALA A 867 18.65 -63.25 -36.96
C ALA A 867 19.50 -64.42 -36.45
N ASN A 868 18.83 -65.42 -35.86
CA ASN A 868 19.41 -66.64 -35.31
C ASN A 868 20.29 -66.48 -34.07
N VAL A 869 20.37 -65.29 -33.47
CA VAL A 869 20.90 -65.15 -32.11
C VAL A 869 19.82 -65.57 -31.11
N LYS A 870 20.15 -66.56 -30.30
CA LYS A 870 19.20 -67.28 -29.45
C LYS A 870 19.65 -67.32 -28.00
N HIS A 871 18.66 -67.45 -27.13
CA HIS A 871 18.83 -67.89 -25.75
C HIS A 871 19.32 -69.32 -25.67
N THR A 872 19.95 -69.70 -24.56
CA THR A 872 20.31 -71.09 -24.23
C THR A 872 19.15 -72.10 -24.34
N ASN A 873 17.90 -71.65 -24.18
CA ASN A 873 16.69 -72.45 -24.35
C ASN A 873 16.21 -72.59 -25.83
N GLY A 874 16.89 -71.97 -26.79
CA GLY A 874 16.61 -72.04 -28.22
C GLY A 874 15.64 -70.99 -28.78
N ALA A 875 15.06 -70.12 -27.94
CA ALA A 875 14.25 -68.99 -28.39
C ALA A 875 15.13 -67.84 -28.93
N ASN A 876 14.62 -67.02 -29.85
CA ASN A 876 15.36 -65.82 -30.31
C ASN A 876 15.54 -64.83 -29.16
N TRP A 877 16.72 -64.19 -29.09
CA TRP A 877 17.00 -63.17 -28.08
C TRP A 877 16.29 -61.86 -28.44
N ALA A 878 15.15 -61.60 -27.78
CA ALA A 878 14.34 -60.40 -28.01
C ALA A 878 13.42 -60.11 -26.82
N TYR A 879 13.45 -58.87 -26.34
CA TYR A 879 12.67 -58.40 -25.18
C TYR A 879 11.90 -57.13 -25.51
N ALA A 880 10.63 -57.06 -25.12
CA ALA A 880 9.84 -55.87 -25.41
C ALA A 880 10.25 -54.69 -24.51
N THR A 881 10.38 -53.49 -25.11
CA THR A 881 10.90 -52.29 -24.44
C THR A 881 10.06 -51.81 -23.26
N HIS A 882 8.78 -52.19 -23.20
CA HIS A 882 7.85 -51.80 -22.14
C HIS A 882 7.93 -52.67 -20.87
N GLN A 883 8.68 -53.77 -20.86
CA GLN A 883 8.65 -54.75 -19.77
C GLN A 883 9.50 -54.39 -18.53
N GLY A 884 10.02 -53.15 -18.43
CA GLY A 884 11.02 -52.78 -17.42
C GLY A 884 12.35 -53.50 -17.63
N SER A 885 13.44 -53.02 -17.02
CA SER A 885 14.77 -53.67 -17.06
C SER A 885 15.49 -53.73 -18.43
N ILE A 886 15.24 -52.75 -19.31
CA ILE A 886 16.08 -52.49 -20.50
C ILE A 886 16.85 -51.21 -20.25
N LYS A 887 18.18 -51.28 -20.30
CA LYS A 887 19.10 -50.14 -20.24
C LYS A 887 19.39 -49.64 -21.65
N GLN A 888 19.15 -48.36 -21.89
CA GLN A 888 19.63 -47.65 -23.08
C GLN A 888 20.87 -46.85 -22.68
N TYR A 889 21.81 -46.75 -23.61
CA TYR A 889 23.09 -46.09 -23.37
C TYR A 889 23.07 -44.73 -24.07
N SER A 890 23.66 -43.73 -23.45
CA SER A 890 23.75 -42.38 -24.02
C SER A 890 25.11 -41.76 -23.73
N LEU A 891 25.61 -40.94 -24.65
CA LEU A 891 26.85 -40.18 -24.48
C LEU A 891 26.56 -38.79 -23.91
N ALA A 892 27.41 -38.31 -23.01
CA ALA A 892 27.41 -36.94 -22.51
C ALA A 892 28.51 -36.10 -23.16
N SER A 893 28.25 -34.81 -23.41
CA SER A 893 29.30 -33.91 -23.91
C SER A 893 30.36 -33.63 -22.84
N GLN A 894 31.59 -33.40 -23.28
CA GLN A 894 32.67 -32.82 -22.48
C GLN A 894 33.03 -31.39 -22.91
N LYS A 895 32.21 -30.75 -23.75
CA LYS A 895 32.41 -29.35 -24.09
C LYS A 895 32.24 -28.47 -22.84
N GLN A 896 32.89 -27.31 -22.85
CA GLN A 896 32.60 -26.21 -21.92
C GLN A 896 32.22 -24.99 -22.75
N CYS A 897 31.04 -24.43 -22.50
CA CYS A 897 30.63 -23.16 -23.11
C CYS A 897 30.86 -22.01 -22.14
N GLN A 898 31.02 -20.80 -22.66
CA GLN A 898 31.20 -19.60 -21.85
C GLN A 898 30.68 -18.36 -22.57
N LEU A 899 30.21 -17.40 -21.77
CA LEU A 899 30.00 -16.02 -22.19
C LEU A 899 31.23 -15.22 -21.80
N ILE A 900 31.90 -14.64 -22.80
CA ILE A 900 33.01 -13.70 -22.61
C ILE A 900 32.44 -12.29 -22.68
N VAL A 901 32.67 -11.50 -21.62
CA VAL A 901 32.24 -10.12 -21.51
C VAL A 901 33.48 -9.23 -21.44
N GLU A 902 33.66 -8.39 -22.47
CA GLU A 902 34.72 -7.38 -22.51
C GLU A 902 34.11 -6.04 -22.09
N GLY A 903 34.49 -5.50 -20.94
CA GLY A 903 34.00 -4.24 -20.40
C GLY A 903 34.64 -3.01 -21.07
N GLU A 904 33.96 -1.86 -21.02
CA GLU A 904 34.51 -0.59 -21.50
C GLU A 904 35.75 -0.14 -20.72
N ASN A 905 35.92 -0.62 -19.49
CA ASN A 905 37.11 -0.37 -18.67
C ASN A 905 38.30 -1.29 -19.00
N GLY A 906 38.14 -2.26 -19.91
CA GLY A 906 39.16 -3.23 -20.30
C GLY A 906 39.12 -4.55 -19.51
N ASP A 907 38.23 -4.70 -18.53
CA ASP A 907 38.06 -5.96 -17.82
C ASP A 907 37.46 -7.04 -18.73
N ILE A 908 37.89 -8.29 -18.53
CA ILE A 908 37.36 -9.45 -19.24
C ILE A 908 36.84 -10.45 -18.22
N SER A 909 35.55 -10.77 -18.32
CA SER A 909 34.90 -11.78 -17.48
C SER A 909 34.49 -12.98 -18.34
N ASN A 910 34.90 -14.17 -17.92
CA ASN A 910 34.50 -15.43 -18.53
C ASN A 910 33.50 -16.13 -17.62
N ILE A 911 32.25 -16.25 -18.07
CA ILE A 911 31.14 -16.81 -17.29
C ILE A 911 30.82 -18.18 -17.88
N ALA A 912 30.88 -19.22 -17.05
CA ALA A 912 30.59 -20.58 -17.47
C ALA A 912 29.12 -20.74 -17.88
N LEU A 913 28.91 -21.43 -19.01
CA LEU A 913 27.62 -21.92 -19.48
C LEU A 913 27.71 -23.43 -19.71
N SER A 914 26.56 -24.12 -19.71
CA SER A 914 26.51 -25.56 -19.97
C SER A 914 27.09 -25.92 -21.35
N GLY A 915 27.99 -26.90 -21.37
CA GLY A 915 28.55 -27.46 -22.61
C GLY A 915 27.62 -28.40 -23.38
N TYR A 916 26.40 -28.62 -22.89
CA TYR A 916 25.42 -29.50 -23.50
C TYR A 916 24.02 -28.90 -23.44
N ARG A 917 23.15 -29.31 -24.37
CA ARG A 917 21.74 -28.93 -24.31
C ARG A 917 21.09 -29.52 -23.06
N HIS A 918 20.45 -28.69 -22.24
CA HIS A 918 19.64 -29.18 -21.11
C HIS A 918 18.47 -30.05 -21.57
N ASN A 919 17.99 -29.82 -22.80
CA ASN A 919 16.98 -30.62 -23.48
C ASN A 919 17.44 -30.88 -24.92
N SER A 920 17.61 -32.14 -25.31
CA SER A 920 18.18 -32.53 -26.60
C SER A 920 17.44 -31.95 -27.82
N GLY A 921 16.15 -31.62 -27.70
CA GLY A 921 15.31 -31.08 -28.77
C GLY A 921 15.47 -29.58 -29.04
N GLU A 922 16.18 -28.82 -28.22
CA GLU A 922 16.23 -27.36 -28.30
C GLU A 922 17.56 -26.76 -27.82
N SER A 923 17.87 -25.55 -28.28
CA SER A 923 18.96 -24.73 -27.78
C SER A 923 18.73 -24.31 -26.33
N ASN A 924 19.81 -24.00 -25.61
CA ASN A 924 19.74 -23.43 -24.27
C ASN A 924 19.44 -21.93 -24.33
N LYS A 925 18.99 -21.36 -23.20
CA LYS A 925 18.95 -19.91 -22.96
C LYS A 925 19.87 -19.54 -21.80
N PHE A 926 20.50 -18.38 -21.85
CA PHE A 926 21.28 -17.81 -20.74
C PHE A 926 20.68 -16.48 -20.29
N HIS A 927 20.88 -16.16 -19.02
CA HIS A 927 20.32 -15.00 -18.34
C HIS A 927 21.18 -14.61 -17.15
N ILE A 928 21.84 -13.45 -17.25
CA ILE A 928 22.89 -13.02 -16.31
C ILE A 928 22.68 -11.54 -15.95
N ASN A 929 22.80 -11.18 -14.68
CA ASN A 929 22.89 -9.78 -14.26
C ASN A 929 24.36 -9.37 -14.13
N LEU A 930 24.73 -8.28 -14.79
CA LEU A 930 26.01 -7.61 -14.68
C LEU A 930 25.84 -6.24 -13.98
N PRO A 931 26.86 -5.73 -13.29
CA PRO A 931 26.77 -4.43 -12.66
C PRO A 931 26.73 -3.30 -13.71
N MET A 932 25.86 -2.32 -13.52
CA MET A 932 25.65 -1.25 -14.51
C MET A 932 26.79 -0.23 -14.61
N ASN A 933 27.69 -0.21 -13.62
CA ASN A 933 28.84 0.71 -13.60
C ASN A 933 29.95 0.33 -14.61
N ASN A 934 30.04 -0.93 -15.02
CA ASN A 934 30.94 -1.40 -16.08
C ASN A 934 30.12 -1.95 -17.25
N HIS A 935 29.89 -1.09 -18.24
CA HIS A 935 29.12 -1.48 -19.40
C HIS A 935 29.93 -2.42 -20.31
N PRO A 936 29.34 -3.54 -20.79
CA PRO A 936 29.98 -4.39 -21.80
C PRO A 936 30.22 -3.60 -23.08
N ALA A 937 31.43 -3.64 -23.63
CA ALA A 937 31.76 -3.12 -24.96
C ALA A 937 31.55 -4.18 -26.05
N ARG A 938 31.86 -5.45 -25.73
CA ARG A 938 31.64 -6.61 -26.59
C ARG A 938 31.27 -7.82 -25.74
N MET A 939 30.44 -8.69 -26.30
CA MET A 939 30.18 -10.01 -25.73
C MET A 939 30.31 -11.08 -26.81
N SER A 940 30.83 -12.25 -26.42
CA SER A 940 30.94 -13.41 -27.31
C SER A 940 30.56 -14.69 -26.57
N ILE A 941 29.81 -15.58 -27.22
CA ILE A 941 29.54 -16.92 -26.72
C ILE A 941 30.49 -17.87 -27.43
N GLN A 942 31.19 -18.69 -26.66
CA GLN A 942 32.14 -19.66 -27.20
C GLN A 942 31.97 -21.01 -26.55
N CYS A 943 32.21 -22.09 -27.29
CA CYS A 943 32.30 -23.43 -26.75
C CYS A 943 33.63 -24.05 -27.13
N ALA A 944 34.32 -24.62 -26.16
CA ALA A 944 35.57 -25.32 -26.36
C ALA A 944 35.36 -26.83 -26.21
N SER A 945 35.88 -27.61 -27.16
CA SER A 945 36.05 -29.05 -26.99
C SER A 945 37.31 -29.37 -26.19
N VAL A 946 37.37 -30.59 -25.67
CA VAL A 946 38.54 -31.15 -24.99
C VAL A 946 39.80 -31.16 -25.88
N SER A 947 39.64 -31.28 -27.21
CA SER A 947 40.75 -31.22 -28.17
C SER A 947 41.33 -29.80 -28.35
N GLY A 948 40.76 -28.79 -27.68
CA GLY A 948 41.18 -27.39 -27.80
C GLY A 948 40.57 -26.65 -28.99
N THR A 949 39.60 -27.26 -29.70
CA THR A 949 38.88 -26.58 -30.78
C THR A 949 37.85 -25.63 -30.15
N GLU A 950 38.03 -24.33 -30.38
CA GLU A 950 37.10 -23.29 -29.94
C GLU A 950 36.13 -22.93 -31.08
N SER A 951 34.83 -22.98 -30.81
CA SER A 951 33.78 -22.49 -31.70
C SER A 951 33.15 -21.22 -31.11
N VAL A 952 33.22 -20.12 -31.86
CA VAL A 952 32.49 -18.89 -31.52
C VAL A 952 31.07 -19.00 -32.06
N LEU A 953 30.09 -19.07 -31.17
CA LEU A 953 28.69 -19.27 -31.52
C LEU A 953 27.99 -17.96 -31.92
N ASP A 954 28.31 -16.87 -31.24
CA ASP A 954 27.86 -15.52 -31.59
C ASP A 954 28.81 -14.47 -30.98
N SER A 955 28.90 -13.29 -31.60
CA SER A 955 29.68 -12.16 -31.08
C SER A 955 29.01 -10.85 -31.46
N VAL A 956 28.81 -9.98 -30.48
CA VAL A 956 28.09 -8.71 -30.65
C VAL A 956 28.84 -7.56 -29.97
N VAL A 957 28.89 -6.42 -30.67
CA VAL A 957 29.26 -5.14 -30.06
C VAL A 957 28.02 -4.58 -29.38
N THR A 958 28.17 -4.14 -28.14
CA THR A 958 27.06 -3.73 -27.28
C THR A 958 27.05 -2.22 -27.17
N PRO A 959 26.28 -1.47 -27.98
CA PRO A 959 26.13 -0.04 -27.78
C PRO A 959 25.27 0.25 -26.55
N ARG A 960 25.57 1.34 -25.85
CA ARG A 960 24.73 1.83 -24.75
C ARG A 960 23.32 2.14 -25.25
N ASN A 961 22.31 1.65 -24.54
CA ASN A 961 20.92 1.97 -24.85
C ASN A 961 20.60 3.39 -24.34
N PRO A 962 20.26 4.37 -25.19
CA PRO A 962 19.97 5.73 -24.74
C PRO A 962 18.72 5.80 -23.84
N ALA A 963 17.83 4.80 -23.89
CA ALA A 963 16.65 4.73 -23.03
C ALA A 963 17.01 4.57 -21.54
N VAL A 964 18.25 4.18 -21.21
CA VAL A 964 18.74 4.12 -19.83
C VAL A 964 18.59 5.45 -19.10
N ALA A 965 18.75 6.58 -19.80
CA ALA A 965 18.58 7.91 -19.22
C ALA A 965 17.13 8.21 -18.78
N ASN A 966 16.16 7.45 -19.27
CA ASN A 966 14.74 7.60 -18.97
C ASN A 966 14.23 6.54 -17.98
N LEU A 967 15.09 5.64 -17.49
CA LEU A 967 14.70 4.67 -16.46
C LEU A 967 14.20 5.43 -15.23
N ARG A 968 13.03 5.04 -14.75
CA ARG A 968 12.55 5.55 -13.46
C ARG A 968 13.34 4.90 -12.34
N GLY A 969 13.49 5.55 -11.18
CA GLY A 969 14.02 4.89 -9.98
C GLY A 969 13.06 3.81 -9.47
N PRO A 970 13.53 2.82 -8.68
CA PRO A 970 12.63 1.80 -8.17
C PRO A 970 11.71 2.43 -7.13
N VAL A 971 10.42 2.10 -7.22
CA VAL A 971 9.44 2.54 -6.22
C VAL A 971 9.35 1.45 -5.16
N ILE A 972 9.80 1.78 -3.96
CA ILE A 972 9.74 0.89 -2.79
C ILE A 972 8.67 1.42 -1.83
N VAL A 973 7.72 0.56 -1.46
CA VAL A 973 6.57 0.88 -0.61
C VAL A 973 6.50 -0.10 0.55
N GLY A 974 6.18 0.39 1.75
CA GLY A 974 6.05 -0.41 2.98
C GLY A 974 7.30 -0.39 3.86
N GLN A 975 7.20 -0.97 5.06
CA GLN A 975 8.23 -0.94 6.11
C GLN A 975 8.79 0.49 6.33
N GLU A 976 10.11 0.65 6.44
CA GLU A 976 10.79 1.94 6.65
C GLU A 976 10.66 2.93 5.48
N TYR A 977 10.28 2.45 4.29
CA TYR A 977 10.01 3.28 3.11
C TYR A 977 8.63 3.94 3.19
N GLY A 978 7.69 3.33 3.92
CA GLY A 978 6.32 3.83 4.06
C GLY A 978 5.69 4.15 2.71
N TYR A 979 5.26 5.40 2.54
CA TYR A 979 4.72 5.93 1.28
C TYR A 979 5.55 7.10 0.73
N LYS A 980 6.84 7.17 1.07
CA LYS A 980 7.74 8.28 0.72
C LYS A 980 7.83 8.55 -0.79
N ALA A 981 7.69 7.51 -1.61
CA ALA A 981 7.65 7.65 -3.07
C ALA A 981 6.50 8.55 -3.58
N LEU A 982 5.48 8.82 -2.76
CA LEU A 982 4.37 9.73 -3.05
C LEU A 982 4.44 11.05 -2.27
N GLU A 983 5.50 11.29 -1.50
CA GLU A 983 5.74 12.58 -0.86
C GLU A 983 6.19 13.59 -1.92
N SER A 984 5.61 14.77 -1.87
CA SER A 984 5.91 15.89 -2.76
C SER A 984 6.34 17.08 -1.92
N THR A 985 7.38 17.77 -2.37
CA THR A 985 7.81 19.04 -1.78
C THR A 985 6.98 20.21 -2.30
N MET A 986 6.13 20.00 -3.32
CA MET A 986 5.24 21.04 -3.82
C MET A 986 4.16 21.38 -2.78
N PRO A 987 3.88 22.67 -2.56
CA PRO A 987 2.72 23.08 -1.78
C PRO A 987 1.43 22.51 -2.37
N ALA A 988 0.46 22.17 -1.51
CA ALA A 988 -0.85 21.70 -1.94
C ALA A 988 -1.78 22.88 -2.25
N GLY A 989 -2.52 22.81 -3.37
CA GLY A 989 -3.43 23.87 -3.77
C GLY A 989 -2.72 25.06 -4.43
N TRP A 990 -3.26 26.27 -4.21
CA TRP A 990 -2.68 27.50 -4.71
C TRP A 990 -1.46 27.90 -3.89
N PHE A 991 -0.37 28.30 -4.55
CA PHE A 991 0.84 28.75 -3.88
C PHE A 991 1.57 29.82 -4.69
N ALA A 992 2.13 30.81 -4.00
CA ALA A 992 2.89 31.89 -4.61
C ALA A 992 4.15 31.37 -5.30
N HIS A 993 4.50 31.97 -6.44
CA HIS A 993 5.80 31.77 -7.07
C HIS A 993 6.93 32.21 -6.13
N THR A 994 8.06 31.50 -6.16
CA THR A 994 9.27 31.83 -5.40
C THR A 994 10.49 31.76 -6.31
N GLU A 995 11.53 32.54 -6.02
CA GLU A 995 12.72 32.69 -6.88
C GLU A 995 13.44 31.36 -7.21
N GLY A 996 13.26 30.32 -6.40
CA GLY A 996 13.82 28.99 -6.62
C GLY A 996 12.88 27.98 -7.30
N PHE A 997 11.63 28.36 -7.62
CA PHE A 997 10.65 27.44 -8.19
C PHE A 997 10.71 27.46 -9.72
N ASP A 998 11.24 26.38 -10.30
CA ASP A 998 11.22 26.12 -11.73
C ASP A 998 10.49 24.79 -12.03
N PRO A 999 9.32 24.82 -12.71
CA PRO A 999 8.61 23.62 -13.12
C PRO A 999 9.46 22.60 -13.90
N ALA A 1000 10.48 23.04 -14.64
CA ALA A 1000 11.35 22.16 -15.42
C ALA A 1000 12.25 21.28 -14.55
N THR A 1001 12.42 21.62 -13.27
CA THR A 1001 13.23 20.86 -12.30
C THR A 1001 12.43 19.86 -11.48
N LEU A 1002 11.09 19.88 -11.61
CA LEU A 1002 10.20 19.00 -10.87
C LEU A 1002 10.35 17.54 -11.32
N SER A 1003 10.03 16.61 -10.41
CA SER A 1003 9.80 15.22 -10.80
C SER A 1003 8.65 15.16 -11.81
N ILE A 1004 8.66 14.17 -12.72
CA ILE A 1004 7.59 13.99 -13.72
C ILE A 1004 6.20 13.95 -13.05
N ARG A 1005 6.10 13.27 -11.89
CA ARG A 1005 4.87 13.19 -11.10
C ARG A 1005 4.41 14.57 -10.63
N ASP A 1006 5.30 15.33 -10.02
CA ASP A 1006 5.01 16.66 -9.47
C ASP A 1006 4.64 17.65 -10.58
N HIS A 1007 5.39 17.62 -11.68
CA HIS A 1007 5.06 18.38 -12.87
C HIS A 1007 3.66 18.04 -13.39
N ASN A 1008 3.30 16.75 -13.49
CA ASN A 1008 1.97 16.32 -13.93
C ASN A 1008 0.84 16.68 -12.95
N SER A 1009 1.17 17.05 -11.71
CA SER A 1009 0.21 17.51 -10.71
C SER A 1009 -0.10 19.01 -10.82
N LEU A 1010 0.69 19.79 -11.57
CA LEU A 1010 0.35 21.18 -11.85
C LEU A 1010 -0.89 21.25 -12.75
N ALA A 1011 -1.83 22.11 -12.38
CA ALA A 1011 -3.03 22.32 -13.19
C ALA A 1011 -2.65 22.97 -14.51
N THR A 1012 -3.11 22.42 -15.64
CA THR A 1012 -2.87 22.98 -16.98
C THR A 1012 -4.18 23.33 -17.68
N LEU A 1013 -4.15 24.25 -18.65
CA LEU A 1013 -5.28 24.57 -19.52
C LEU A 1013 -4.89 24.47 -20.99
N SER A 1014 -5.88 24.41 -21.90
CA SER A 1014 -5.58 24.29 -23.34
C SER A 1014 -5.43 25.67 -23.98
N VAL A 1015 -4.27 25.93 -24.60
CA VAL A 1015 -4.00 27.14 -25.39
C VAL A 1015 -3.52 26.71 -26.77
N GLY A 1016 -4.43 26.63 -27.75
CA GLY A 1016 -4.12 26.03 -29.05
C GLY A 1016 -3.72 24.56 -28.91
N SER A 1017 -2.51 24.21 -29.35
CA SER A 1017 -1.91 22.88 -29.17
C SER A 1017 -1.13 22.72 -27.86
N GLU A 1018 -0.93 23.80 -27.11
CA GLU A 1018 -0.13 23.81 -25.88
C GLU A 1018 -0.98 23.61 -24.63
N ARG A 1019 -0.31 23.21 -23.54
CA ARG A 1019 -0.90 22.94 -22.23
C ARG A 1019 -0.17 23.70 -21.11
N PRO A 1020 -0.14 25.05 -21.14
CA PRO A 1020 0.56 25.82 -20.11
C PRO A 1020 -0.12 25.67 -18.75
N ASN A 1021 0.65 25.93 -17.70
CA ASN A 1021 0.19 25.86 -16.31
C ASN A 1021 -0.82 26.98 -16.02
N VAL A 1022 -1.88 26.66 -15.28
CA VAL A 1022 -2.88 27.61 -14.79
C VAL A 1022 -2.25 28.45 -13.68
N CYS A 1023 -2.58 29.74 -13.66
CA CYS A 1023 -2.14 30.66 -12.63
C CYS A 1023 -3.25 31.64 -12.23
N ARG A 1024 -3.06 32.29 -11.08
CA ARG A 1024 -3.89 33.42 -10.63
C ARG A 1024 -3.04 34.52 -10.01
N PHE A 1025 -3.54 35.75 -10.01
CA PHE A 1025 -2.88 36.88 -9.35
C PHE A 1025 -3.89 37.98 -8.98
N PRO A 1026 -3.60 38.83 -8.00
CA PRO A 1026 -4.41 40.01 -7.71
C PRO A 1026 -4.20 41.09 -8.78
N LEU A 1027 -5.29 41.71 -9.22
CA LEU A 1027 -5.29 42.83 -10.15
C LEU A 1027 -6.35 43.86 -9.74
N THR A 1028 -5.98 45.14 -9.69
CA THR A 1028 -6.93 46.23 -9.43
C THR A 1028 -7.68 46.60 -10.70
N ILE A 1029 -9.00 46.42 -10.73
CA ILE A 1029 -9.88 46.80 -11.83
C ILE A 1029 -10.88 47.82 -11.30
N ASN A 1030 -10.91 49.03 -11.88
CA ASN A 1030 -11.79 50.13 -11.43
C ASN A 1030 -11.68 50.44 -9.92
N GLY A 1031 -10.46 50.37 -9.37
CA GLY A 1031 -10.19 50.66 -7.96
C GLY A 1031 -10.53 49.54 -6.97
N VAL A 1032 -10.93 48.35 -7.45
CA VAL A 1032 -11.19 47.18 -6.62
C VAL A 1032 -10.19 46.08 -6.96
N GLU A 1033 -9.49 45.55 -5.96
CA GLU A 1033 -8.62 44.38 -6.13
C GLU A 1033 -9.47 43.13 -6.39
N GLN A 1034 -9.14 42.41 -7.45
CA GLN A 1034 -9.83 41.21 -7.91
C GLN A 1034 -8.79 40.10 -8.17
N THR A 1035 -9.13 38.86 -7.87
CA THR A 1035 -8.33 37.71 -8.30
C THR A 1035 -8.70 37.32 -9.72
N VAL A 1036 -7.73 37.43 -10.63
CA VAL A 1036 -7.86 37.05 -12.05
C VAL A 1036 -7.07 35.78 -12.32
N HIS A 1037 -7.41 35.08 -13.41
CA HIS A 1037 -6.82 33.79 -13.77
C HIS A 1037 -6.31 33.81 -15.21
N GLY A 1038 -5.22 33.11 -15.44
CA GLY A 1038 -4.58 33.02 -16.75
C GLY A 1038 -3.79 31.73 -16.89
N TYR A 1039 -2.81 31.75 -17.78
CA TYR A 1039 -1.79 30.72 -17.88
C TYR A 1039 -0.39 31.31 -17.75
N VAL A 1040 0.57 30.48 -17.38
CA VAL A 1040 1.96 30.90 -17.20
C VAL A 1040 2.69 30.88 -18.53
N GLU A 1041 3.30 32.01 -18.87
CA GLU A 1041 4.27 32.16 -19.95
C GLU A 1041 5.69 32.16 -19.37
N ASN A 1042 6.63 31.48 -20.03
CA ASN A 1042 8.03 31.37 -19.62
C ASN A 1042 8.92 32.16 -20.59
N PHE A 1043 9.62 33.17 -20.08
CA PHE A 1043 10.51 34.03 -20.87
C PHE A 1043 11.99 33.57 -20.84
N GLY A 1044 12.30 32.50 -20.11
CA GLY A 1044 13.67 32.03 -19.85
C GLY A 1044 14.30 32.71 -18.64
N ASN A 1045 15.47 32.23 -18.21
CA ASN A 1045 16.24 32.77 -17.07
C ASN A 1045 15.50 32.83 -15.72
N GLY A 1046 14.43 32.05 -15.53
CA GLY A 1046 13.60 32.07 -14.32
C GLY A 1046 12.53 33.16 -14.32
N ASP A 1047 12.30 33.85 -15.43
CA ASP A 1047 11.24 34.85 -15.57
C ASP A 1047 9.94 34.18 -16.08
N PHE A 1048 8.93 34.15 -15.21
CA PHE A 1048 7.59 33.65 -15.51
C PHE A 1048 6.55 34.77 -15.36
N GLN A 1049 5.49 34.75 -16.15
CA GLN A 1049 4.38 35.70 -16.01
C GLN A 1049 3.05 35.00 -16.16
N CYS A 1050 2.07 35.35 -15.32
CA CYS A 1050 0.71 34.90 -15.52
C CYS A 1050 0.00 35.84 -16.51
N THR A 1051 -0.54 35.31 -17.61
CA THR A 1051 -1.09 36.09 -18.71
C THR A 1051 -2.42 35.53 -19.23
N GLY A 1052 -3.24 36.42 -19.78
CA GLY A 1052 -4.42 36.11 -20.59
C GLY A 1052 -4.12 35.92 -22.07
N GLY A 1053 -2.85 35.98 -22.48
CA GLY A 1053 -2.45 35.89 -23.89
C GLY A 1053 -2.88 37.11 -24.71
N THR A 1054 -3.00 36.93 -26.03
CA THR A 1054 -3.33 38.02 -26.96
C THR A 1054 -4.83 38.27 -27.11
N GLU A 1055 -5.67 37.34 -26.65
CA GLU A 1055 -7.13 37.38 -26.87
C GLU A 1055 -7.91 37.82 -25.63
N ILE A 1056 -7.30 37.89 -24.45
CA ILE A 1056 -7.95 38.28 -23.19
C ILE A 1056 -7.35 39.60 -22.69
N THR A 1057 -8.21 40.59 -22.53
CA THR A 1057 -7.85 41.95 -22.12
C THR A 1057 -8.56 42.35 -20.83
N VAL A 1058 -8.03 43.36 -20.17
CA VAL A 1058 -8.63 44.04 -19.03
C VAL A 1058 -9.16 45.37 -19.53
N SER A 1059 -10.41 45.68 -19.23
CA SER A 1059 -11.07 46.94 -19.55
C SER A 1059 -11.46 47.65 -18.27
N ASP A 1060 -10.80 48.78 -18.00
CA ASP A 1060 -10.97 49.59 -16.80
C ASP A 1060 -11.01 51.10 -17.12
N ALA A 1061 -10.89 51.95 -16.10
CA ALA A 1061 -10.91 53.41 -16.23
C ALA A 1061 -9.74 53.97 -17.06
N GLN A 1062 -8.67 53.20 -17.26
CA GLN A 1062 -7.46 53.57 -17.99
C GLN A 1062 -7.52 53.13 -19.46
N GLY A 1063 -8.50 52.31 -19.84
CA GLY A 1063 -8.71 51.83 -21.20
C GLY A 1063 -8.70 50.30 -21.27
N GLU A 1064 -8.35 49.76 -22.44
CA GLU A 1064 -8.19 48.32 -22.63
C GLU A 1064 -6.71 47.97 -22.75
N HIS A 1065 -6.24 47.05 -21.90
CA HIS A 1065 -4.84 46.63 -21.85
C HIS A 1065 -4.72 45.11 -21.63
N PRO A 1066 -3.54 44.49 -21.87
CA PRO A 1066 -3.35 43.06 -21.68
C PRO A 1066 -3.61 42.61 -20.24
N LEU A 1067 -4.17 41.41 -20.07
CA LEU A 1067 -4.24 40.73 -18.78
C LEU A 1067 -2.88 40.09 -18.48
N ALA A 1068 -2.06 40.72 -17.63
CA ALA A 1068 -0.74 40.21 -17.27
C ALA A 1068 -0.36 40.56 -15.83
N SER A 1069 0.28 39.62 -15.13
CA SER A 1069 0.84 39.85 -13.79
C SER A 1069 2.17 40.62 -13.87
N VAL A 1070 2.66 41.08 -12.72
CA VAL A 1070 4.11 41.38 -12.61
C VAL A 1070 4.89 40.07 -12.75
N ILE A 1071 6.06 40.10 -13.40
CA ILE A 1071 6.93 38.93 -13.57
C ILE A 1071 7.20 38.30 -12.20
N ASN A 1072 7.05 36.98 -12.08
CA ASN A 1072 7.28 36.20 -10.86
C ASN A 1072 6.36 36.56 -9.66
N HIS A 1073 5.34 37.38 -9.88
CA HIS A 1073 4.35 37.78 -8.87
C HIS A 1073 2.96 37.23 -9.23
N PHE A 1074 2.78 35.92 -9.05
CA PHE A 1074 1.52 35.20 -9.23
C PHE A 1074 1.53 33.90 -8.42
N GLU A 1075 0.40 33.19 -8.42
CA GLU A 1075 0.27 31.87 -7.79
C GLU A 1075 0.08 30.76 -8.83
N TRP A 1076 0.71 29.62 -8.54
CA TRP A 1076 0.56 28.34 -9.24
C TRP A 1076 -0.54 27.51 -8.58
N LEU A 1077 -1.05 26.50 -9.29
CA LEU A 1077 -1.97 25.52 -8.73
C LEU A 1077 -1.40 24.10 -8.81
N SER A 1078 -1.10 23.54 -7.63
CA SER A 1078 -0.86 22.10 -7.45
C SER A 1078 -2.17 21.37 -7.18
N LEU A 1079 -2.47 20.37 -8.00
CA LEU A 1079 -3.60 19.46 -7.79
C LEU A 1079 -3.26 18.30 -6.84
N ASN A 1080 -2.01 18.15 -6.41
CA ASN A 1080 -1.62 17.13 -5.43
C ASN A 1080 -2.07 17.55 -4.03
N ASN A 1081 -3.28 17.13 -3.64
CA ASN A 1081 -3.80 17.39 -2.30
C ASN A 1081 -4.58 16.17 -1.79
N PRO A 1082 -3.90 15.24 -1.09
CA PRO A 1082 -4.53 14.00 -0.68
C PRO A 1082 -5.65 14.19 0.36
N LYS A 1083 -5.66 15.30 1.10
CA LYS A 1083 -6.74 15.62 2.04
C LYS A 1083 -8.03 16.06 1.34
N GLN A 1084 -7.91 16.54 0.10
CA GLN A 1084 -9.01 17.06 -0.70
C GLN A 1084 -9.26 16.22 -1.96
N VAL A 1085 -8.69 15.02 -2.07
CA VAL A 1085 -8.83 14.20 -3.29
C VAL A 1085 -10.29 14.04 -3.69
N GLY A 1086 -10.58 14.30 -4.97
CA GLY A 1086 -11.92 14.34 -5.56
C GLY A 1086 -12.64 15.68 -5.44
N GLN A 1087 -12.30 16.53 -4.47
CA GLN A 1087 -12.91 17.85 -4.31
C GLN A 1087 -12.51 18.79 -5.45
N ARG A 1088 -13.40 19.72 -5.79
CA ARG A 1088 -13.15 20.72 -6.83
C ARG A 1088 -12.19 21.79 -6.32
N ALA A 1089 -11.17 22.13 -7.11
CA ALA A 1089 -10.28 23.23 -6.79
C ALA A 1089 -11.06 24.54 -6.82
N LYS A 1090 -10.93 25.35 -5.76
CA LYS A 1090 -11.58 26.67 -5.66
C LYS A 1090 -10.80 27.70 -6.45
N ALA A 1091 -11.50 28.62 -7.12
CA ALA A 1091 -10.85 29.64 -7.93
C ALA A 1091 -10.19 30.73 -7.08
N VAL A 1092 -10.84 31.09 -5.96
CA VAL A 1092 -10.41 32.12 -5.02
C VAL A 1092 -10.44 31.51 -3.62
N GLU A 1093 -9.45 31.85 -2.80
CA GLU A 1093 -9.40 31.39 -1.41
C GLU A 1093 -10.59 31.96 -0.60
N GLY A 1094 -11.19 31.13 0.26
CA GLY A 1094 -12.37 31.52 1.05
C GLY A 1094 -13.68 31.65 0.26
N ASN A 1095 -13.69 31.30 -1.04
CA ASN A 1095 -14.88 31.35 -1.90
C ASN A 1095 -15.31 29.94 -2.34
N ASP A 1096 -16.61 29.72 -2.45
CA ASP A 1096 -17.20 28.46 -2.91
C ASP A 1096 -17.14 28.25 -4.42
N ALA A 1097 -16.81 29.28 -5.21
CA ALA A 1097 -16.74 29.19 -6.67
C ALA A 1097 -15.58 28.28 -7.12
N ASN A 1098 -15.92 27.26 -7.92
CA ASN A 1098 -14.94 26.31 -8.45
C ASN A 1098 -14.16 26.90 -9.62
N LEU A 1099 -12.88 26.56 -9.73
CA LEU A 1099 -12.04 26.88 -10.86
C LEU A 1099 -12.51 26.14 -12.12
N CYS A 1100 -12.52 26.86 -13.24
CA CYS A 1100 -12.83 26.31 -14.55
C CYS A 1100 -11.87 26.82 -15.63
N SER A 1101 -11.79 26.08 -16.73
CA SER A 1101 -11.06 26.50 -17.93
C SER A 1101 -11.75 26.03 -19.20
N ILE A 1102 -11.45 26.71 -20.31
CA ILE A 1102 -12.07 26.41 -21.60
C ILE A 1102 -11.40 25.19 -22.23
N THR A 1103 -12.25 24.26 -22.69
CA THR A 1103 -11.85 23.02 -23.37
C THR A 1103 -12.26 23.01 -24.84
N ARG A 1104 -13.00 24.04 -25.28
CA ARG A 1104 -13.46 24.21 -26.66
C ARG A 1104 -12.32 24.70 -27.57
N SER A 1105 -12.14 24.05 -28.71
CA SER A 1105 -11.18 24.47 -29.74
C SER A 1105 -11.40 25.92 -30.20
N GLY A 1106 -10.30 26.66 -30.38
CA GLY A 1106 -10.28 28.06 -30.81
C GLY A 1106 -10.48 29.10 -29.69
N PHE A 1107 -10.72 28.67 -28.45
CA PHE A 1107 -10.85 29.54 -27.28
C PHE A 1107 -9.95 29.02 -26.15
N TYR A 1108 -9.57 29.90 -25.24
CA TYR A 1108 -8.77 29.54 -24.06
C TYR A 1108 -9.05 30.51 -22.90
N GLY A 1109 -8.46 30.19 -21.76
CA GLY A 1109 -8.56 30.97 -20.52
C GLY A 1109 -9.11 30.15 -19.36
N ALA A 1110 -8.90 30.68 -18.16
CA ALA A 1110 -9.42 30.14 -16.91
C ALA A 1110 -10.27 31.19 -16.21
N GLY A 1111 -11.12 30.75 -15.29
CA GLY A 1111 -11.97 31.60 -14.46
C GLY A 1111 -12.68 30.78 -13.40
N PHE A 1112 -13.88 31.19 -13.02
CA PHE A 1112 -14.67 30.53 -11.99
C PHE A 1112 -16.09 30.22 -12.46
N ILE A 1113 -16.68 29.19 -11.85
CA ILE A 1113 -18.08 28.84 -12.08
C ILE A 1113 -18.97 29.82 -11.30
N ASN A 1114 -19.82 30.56 -12.01
CA ASN A 1114 -20.81 31.44 -11.40
C ASN A 1114 -22.09 30.70 -10.97
N ALA A 1115 -23.01 31.40 -10.32
CA ALA A 1115 -24.29 30.84 -9.86
C ALA A 1115 -25.18 30.27 -10.99
N SER A 1116 -24.95 30.66 -12.25
CA SER A 1116 -25.64 30.14 -13.41
C SER A 1116 -24.92 28.94 -14.08
N GLY A 1117 -23.85 28.43 -13.48
CA GLY A 1117 -23.07 27.31 -14.01
C GLY A 1117 -22.17 27.66 -15.20
N GLN A 1118 -21.95 28.94 -15.46
CA GLN A 1118 -21.10 29.43 -16.55
C GLN A 1118 -19.66 29.60 -16.04
N CYS A 1119 -18.68 29.31 -16.90
CA CYS A 1119 -17.29 29.63 -16.62
C CYS A 1119 -17.03 31.08 -17.01
N THR A 1120 -16.67 31.93 -16.04
CA THR A 1120 -16.57 33.38 -16.22
C THR A 1120 -15.36 33.96 -15.49
N GLN A 1121 -14.95 35.16 -15.88
CA GLN A 1121 -13.97 35.97 -15.18
C GLN A 1121 -14.65 37.11 -14.41
N VAL A 1122 -13.87 37.87 -13.64
CA VAL A 1122 -14.36 39.06 -12.95
C VAL A 1122 -14.78 40.17 -13.94
N PRO A 1123 -15.74 41.04 -13.58
CA PRO A 1123 -16.16 42.15 -14.45
C PRO A 1123 -14.96 43.00 -14.91
N GLY A 1124 -14.93 43.35 -16.19
CA GLY A 1124 -13.82 44.08 -16.82
C GLY A 1124 -12.90 43.20 -17.67
N ILE A 1125 -12.84 41.89 -17.43
CA ILE A 1125 -12.11 40.97 -18.29
C ILE A 1125 -12.91 40.69 -19.57
N LYS A 1126 -12.30 40.94 -20.72
CA LYS A 1126 -12.92 40.83 -22.05
C LYS A 1126 -12.16 39.88 -22.96
N TRP A 1127 -12.87 39.33 -23.93
CA TRP A 1127 -12.27 38.67 -25.10
C TRP A 1127 -12.01 39.70 -26.21
N SER A 1128 -11.16 39.35 -27.18
CA SER A 1128 -10.81 40.17 -28.36
C SER A 1128 -12.00 40.66 -29.18
N ASN A 1129 -13.19 40.07 -28.99
CA ASN A 1129 -14.44 40.51 -29.60
C ASN A 1129 -15.17 41.60 -28.79
N GLY A 1130 -14.57 42.13 -27.72
CA GLY A 1130 -15.10 43.18 -26.85
C GLY A 1130 -16.14 42.71 -25.82
N ASN A 1131 -16.55 41.45 -25.84
CA ASN A 1131 -17.50 40.90 -24.88
C ASN A 1131 -16.81 40.46 -23.58
N HIS A 1132 -17.56 40.46 -22.48
CA HIS A 1132 -17.09 39.88 -21.23
C HIS A 1132 -16.74 38.40 -21.40
N TRP A 1133 -15.65 37.95 -20.77
CA TRP A 1133 -15.20 36.57 -20.84
C TRP A 1133 -16.13 35.67 -20.02
N THR A 1134 -17.11 35.06 -20.69
CA THR A 1134 -18.09 34.14 -20.10
C THR A 1134 -18.49 33.06 -21.09
N PHE A 1135 -18.49 31.81 -20.65
CA PHE A 1135 -18.83 30.65 -21.46
C PHE A 1135 -19.85 29.76 -20.74
N SER A 1136 -20.99 29.52 -21.40
CA SER A 1136 -22.05 28.65 -20.88
C SER A 1136 -21.79 27.16 -21.11
N SER A 1137 -20.90 26.80 -22.02
CA SER A 1137 -20.53 25.42 -22.34
C SER A 1137 -19.11 25.34 -22.89
N GLY A 1138 -18.57 24.13 -23.04
CA GLY A 1138 -17.20 23.93 -23.54
C GLY A 1138 -16.12 24.30 -22.51
N HIS A 1139 -16.43 24.15 -21.22
CA HIS A 1139 -15.51 24.34 -20.11
C HIS A 1139 -15.38 23.06 -19.28
N GLY A 1140 -14.26 22.94 -18.56
CA GLY A 1140 -13.97 21.88 -17.60
C GLY A 1140 -13.64 22.46 -16.23
N GLN A 1141 -13.66 21.62 -15.20
CA GLN A 1141 -13.29 21.97 -13.82
C GLN A 1141 -12.16 21.08 -13.34
N TYR A 1142 -11.40 21.60 -12.37
CA TYR A 1142 -10.26 20.91 -11.78
C TYR A 1142 -10.66 20.21 -10.49
N SER A 1143 -10.08 19.04 -10.23
CA SER A 1143 -10.22 18.31 -8.98
C SER A 1143 -8.86 17.96 -8.43
N TYR A 1144 -8.72 17.97 -7.11
CA TYR A 1144 -7.53 17.49 -6.44
C TYR A 1144 -7.37 15.98 -6.63
N GLN A 1145 -6.12 15.56 -6.76
CA GLN A 1145 -5.66 14.19 -6.96
C GLN A 1145 -5.12 13.58 -5.67
#